data_AF-A0A1I8HM72-F1
#
_entry.id   AF-A0A1I8HM72-F1
#
_cell.length_a   1.000
_cell.length_b   1.000
_cell.length_c   1.000
_cell.angle_alpha   90.00
_cell.angle_beta   90.00
_cell.angle_gamma   90.00
#
_symmetry.space_group_name_H-M   'P 1'
#
loop_
_entity.id
_entity.type
_entity.pdbx_description
1 polymer ?
#
loop_
_entity_poly.entity_id
_entity_poly.type
_entity_poly.pdbx_seq_one_letter_code
_entity_poly.pdbx_strand_id
1 'polypeptide(L)'
;ATVLVIGSGGREHAVAWKLAQSVQVSTVYVVPGNAGTRGFVNDISNDINLVFVGPEDPLSKGIADVLTEAGIAVFGPSRLASEIEWSKAFAKQFMKRHGIPTPDFVVCEDLAAIEAIAASLSSLPFKPLVAKASGLAAGKGVVVSDTPAEAIAAAKDLLKRCGGPVLLEARVDGPELSLIGFSDGERVSVLPPARDRKRRFDGDCGPNTGGMGRCSVPFSPIASDQPTNKEFIESLERDFLQRAIDGLRAEGRRFVGALYAGLIRAALEFNCRLGDPETQALMPLVDCDLYQLCLDCVHGCLAPGPLPCQPSRVSLAAVLVQSPYPPPVPDAIRSKAWTVSPISLAIRCWLSTPAPLATLPRLLLAAPRLLQRAVGSAIWLPWQLAPRMPGRSACGARRSTNSILGGRLAPDIAGCVAGDQCPVAQFQSGSSAYASSGVNVAEGDHLVDLIKPLCSLTCLTASSACLEGIGSFGAPYSLNNCSGDFLGHSPDPVLVCEPVGGVGVDLVAMCVNDVLCRGARPLFFLDTYSCGRLDARVGCRLHLRRLPPGRLRSVGGETAEMPGMYARDSSVDLIGCCVGIVDRSRMLPRLDQMAAGDPIVALLSSGLHSNGYSLARKMIRQLPDGYNSRVAYSTMTTFASSASGDGASCWFSAANPVRPNHRISSHNGRRHHWKSARCLPTHLGAYINLTAWQIPKLIRWLMHSAGMGIEEACCTFNCGIGMLIVTKQQWLASLLNRLPEAFVVGELVAKPGVNLIGQDSVSPLATMEYALLDYSRQLGPSCPYRVALVISNVATAQGLQRATKAGVPTSVLSHKDYRVAGRSVQLVAMAGFMRIVTRVLLDAFPGRVLNTHPSLLPAFKGAHAHRDVLASGVRVTGCTAHFVVPEVDAGPIVLQAPAPVLPGDSEEILQDRVKLLEHRLFPAAVAAVARGDCRFVAGPPADKCVWSCEPPSMAEFM
;
A
#
# COMPACT_ATOMS: atom_id res chain seq x y z
N ALA A 1 38.02 41.42 10.00
CA ALA A 1 36.80 42.20 10.27
C ALA A 1 36.16 41.76 11.58
N THR A 2 35.56 42.71 12.27
CA THR A 2 34.86 42.53 13.55
C THR A 2 33.35 42.65 13.32
N VAL A 3 32.59 41.65 13.76
CA VAL A 3 31.13 41.60 13.58
C VAL A 3 30.42 41.61 14.94
N LEU A 4 29.41 42.46 15.10
CA LEU A 4 28.53 42.47 16.28
C LEU A 4 27.17 41.86 15.92
N VAL A 5 26.77 40.80 16.61
CA VAL A 5 25.45 40.19 16.50
C VAL A 5 24.59 40.62 17.69
N ILE A 6 23.47 41.27 17.43
CA ILE A 6 22.53 41.72 18.47
C ILE A 6 21.46 40.65 18.68
N GLY A 7 21.28 40.21 19.93
CA GLY A 7 20.28 39.25 20.39
C GLY A 7 20.84 38.16 21.32
N SER A 8 19.98 37.25 21.77
CA SER A 8 20.31 36.23 22.78
C SER A 8 19.63 34.88 22.58
N GLY A 9 18.97 34.66 21.43
CA GLY A 9 18.27 33.44 21.09
C GLY A 9 19.14 32.37 20.43
N GLY A 10 18.51 31.29 19.98
CA GLY A 10 19.19 30.21 19.27
C GLY A 10 19.58 30.62 17.85
N ARG A 11 18.80 31.51 17.23
CA ARG A 11 19.13 32.18 15.96
C ARG A 11 20.48 32.88 16.02
N GLU A 12 20.70 33.75 17.01
CA GLU A 12 21.94 34.54 17.09
C GLU A 12 23.17 33.65 17.30
N HIS A 13 23.01 32.56 18.05
CA HIS A 13 24.07 31.56 18.21
C HIS A 13 24.40 30.87 16.87
N ALA A 14 23.39 30.46 16.09
CA ALA A 14 23.59 29.86 14.78
C ALA A 14 24.23 30.83 13.76
N VAL A 15 23.83 32.11 13.78
CA VAL A 15 24.42 33.18 12.96
C VAL A 15 25.87 33.43 13.35
N ALA A 16 26.16 33.60 14.64
CA ALA A 16 27.52 33.83 15.14
C ALA A 16 28.47 32.68 14.76
N TRP A 17 28.00 31.43 14.87
CA TRP A 17 28.77 30.26 14.43
C TRP A 17 29.07 30.25 12.93
N LYS A 18 28.13 30.70 12.10
CA LYS A 18 28.34 30.75 10.64
C LYS A 18 29.26 31.91 10.25
N LEU A 19 29.13 33.07 10.88
CA LEU A 19 30.02 34.22 10.68
C LEU A 19 31.47 33.91 11.06
N ALA A 20 31.68 33.17 12.16
CA ALA A 20 33.02 32.78 12.62
C ALA A 20 33.76 31.80 11.69
N GLN A 21 33.10 31.27 10.65
CA GLN A 21 33.74 30.45 9.61
C GLN A 21 34.32 31.28 8.46
N SER A 22 33.95 32.55 8.34
CA SER A 22 34.50 33.43 7.32
C SER A 22 35.97 33.69 7.58
N VAL A 23 36.81 33.54 6.56
CA VAL A 23 38.24 33.89 6.62
C VAL A 23 38.46 35.39 6.80
N GLN A 24 37.44 36.21 6.53
CA GLN A 24 37.47 37.67 6.66
C GLN A 24 37.13 38.13 8.08
N VAL A 25 36.50 37.28 8.89
CA VAL A 25 36.05 37.62 10.25
C VAL A 25 37.07 37.13 11.27
N SER A 26 37.64 38.07 12.02
CA SER A 26 38.58 37.78 13.11
C SER A 26 37.85 37.61 14.44
N THR A 27 36.79 38.40 14.66
CA THR A 27 36.09 38.46 15.93
C THR A 27 34.58 38.60 15.70
N VAL A 28 33.80 37.78 16.40
CA VAL A 28 32.34 37.93 16.50
C VAL A 28 32.00 38.28 17.94
N TYR A 29 31.24 39.35 18.13
CA TYR A 29 30.63 39.76 19.39
C TYR A 29 29.15 39.37 19.37
N VAL A 30 28.59 38.91 20.49
CA VAL A 30 27.14 38.65 20.59
C VAL A 30 26.58 39.32 21.84
N VAL A 31 25.61 40.24 21.68
CA VAL A 31 25.11 41.07 22.78
C VAL A 31 23.58 41.09 22.83
N PRO A 32 22.93 40.78 23.96
CA PRO A 32 23.55 40.36 25.23
C PRO A 32 24.04 38.90 25.22
N GLY A 33 23.78 38.14 24.15
CA GLY A 33 24.21 36.76 24.03
C GLY A 33 23.51 35.81 25.01
N ASN A 34 23.98 34.56 25.04
CA ASN A 34 23.54 33.54 25.97
C ASN A 34 24.69 32.58 26.34
N ALA A 35 24.40 31.58 27.17
CA ALA A 35 25.40 30.60 27.59
C ALA A 35 26.13 29.87 26.44
N GLY A 36 25.48 29.68 25.30
CA GLY A 36 26.05 29.06 24.10
C GLY A 36 26.96 29.99 23.31
N THR A 37 26.83 31.31 23.49
CA THR A 37 27.64 32.30 22.77
C THR A 37 28.89 32.72 23.55
N ARG A 38 29.27 32.01 24.63
CA ARG A 38 30.50 32.30 25.42
C ARG A 38 31.82 32.18 24.65
N GLY A 39 31.84 31.44 23.54
CA GLY A 39 33.01 31.37 22.65
C GLY A 39 33.23 32.66 21.86
N PHE A 40 32.27 33.59 21.92
CA PHE A 40 32.31 34.92 21.32
C PHE A 40 32.57 35.97 22.40
N VAL A 41 33.21 37.07 22.03
CA VAL A 41 33.63 38.09 23.00
C VAL A 41 32.41 38.92 23.41
N ASN A 42 32.26 39.27 24.70
CA ASN A 42 31.11 40.02 25.22
C ASN A 42 31.41 41.51 25.50
N ASP A 43 32.69 41.89 25.53
CA ASP A 43 33.12 43.29 25.71
C ASP A 43 33.35 43.95 24.34
N ILE A 44 32.39 44.76 23.92
CA ILE A 44 32.34 45.38 22.59
C ILE A 44 33.58 46.27 22.37
N SER A 45 34.32 46.02 21.28
CA SER A 45 35.36 46.92 20.78
C SER A 45 34.73 48.12 20.05
N ASN A 46 35.43 49.26 20.03
CA ASN A 46 35.00 50.44 19.27
C ASN A 46 35.13 50.27 17.74
N ASP A 47 35.82 49.23 17.27
CA ASP A 47 36.05 48.97 15.84
C ASP A 47 35.16 47.81 15.34
N ILE A 48 33.91 48.14 15.01
CA ILE A 48 32.91 47.20 14.45
C ILE A 48 32.75 47.47 12.96
N ASN A 49 32.99 46.45 12.13
CA ASN A 49 32.86 46.57 10.68
C ASN A 49 31.48 46.16 10.16
N LEU A 50 30.71 45.36 10.91
CA LEU A 50 29.35 44.97 10.55
C LEU A 50 28.52 44.72 11.81
N VAL A 51 27.28 45.21 11.84
CA VAL A 51 26.29 44.88 12.87
C VAL A 51 25.18 44.03 12.25
N PHE A 52 24.97 42.82 12.77
CA PHE A 52 23.85 41.95 12.43
C PHE A 52 22.77 42.08 13.50
N VAL A 53 21.58 42.58 13.15
CA VAL A 53 20.47 42.75 14.10
C VAL A 53 19.55 41.54 14.02
N GLY A 54 19.55 40.71 15.06
CA GLY A 54 18.72 39.50 15.13
C GLY A 54 17.25 39.73 15.51
N PRO A 55 16.95 40.42 16.63
CA PRO A 55 15.59 40.60 17.11
C PRO A 55 14.88 41.82 16.50
N GLU A 56 13.55 41.74 16.49
CA GLU A 56 12.63 42.73 15.93
C GLU A 56 12.50 44.01 16.77
N ASP A 57 12.62 43.91 18.10
CA ASP A 57 12.44 45.07 19.00
C ASP A 57 13.48 46.19 18.75
N PRO A 58 14.80 45.91 18.63
CA PRO A 58 15.77 46.94 18.24
C PRO A 58 15.52 47.54 16.85
N LEU A 59 15.08 46.72 15.87
CA LEU A 59 14.76 47.20 14.52
C LEU A 59 13.58 48.19 14.54
N SER A 60 12.51 47.85 15.28
CA SER A 60 11.35 48.73 15.46
C SER A 60 11.68 50.05 16.15
N LYS A 61 12.78 50.10 16.91
CA LYS A 61 13.27 51.29 17.61
C LYS A 61 14.23 52.13 16.76
N GLY A 62 14.66 51.63 15.59
CA GLY A 62 15.53 52.34 14.65
C GLY A 62 17.01 52.18 14.93
N ILE A 63 17.43 51.06 15.54
CA ILE A 63 18.87 50.80 15.76
C ILE A 63 19.67 50.82 14.46
N ALA A 64 19.08 50.33 13.37
CA ALA A 64 19.74 50.28 12.06
C ALA A 64 19.95 51.68 11.48
N ASP A 65 18.99 52.58 11.66
CA ASP A 65 19.07 53.97 11.18
C ASP A 65 20.21 54.70 11.90
N VAL A 66 20.24 54.64 13.23
CA VAL A 66 21.25 55.30 14.07
C VAL A 66 22.68 54.80 13.75
N LEU A 67 22.86 53.50 13.59
CA LEU A 67 24.16 52.91 13.29
C LEU A 67 24.62 53.21 11.85
N THR A 68 23.68 53.23 10.89
CA THR A 68 23.98 53.58 9.50
C THR A 68 24.36 55.05 9.38
N GLU A 69 23.66 55.95 10.08
CA GLU A 69 24.02 57.39 10.17
C GLU A 69 25.41 57.60 10.81
N ALA A 70 25.80 56.72 11.74
CA ALA A 70 27.14 56.69 12.31
C ALA A 70 28.22 56.09 11.38
N GLY A 71 27.87 55.71 10.15
CA GLY A 71 28.79 55.14 9.16
C GLY A 71 29.13 53.67 9.39
N ILE A 72 28.40 52.96 10.27
CA ILE A 72 28.60 51.54 10.55
C ILE A 72 27.74 50.73 9.58
N ALA A 73 28.30 49.69 8.95
CA ALA A 73 27.53 48.78 8.11
C ALA A 73 26.55 47.96 8.97
N VAL A 74 25.25 47.98 8.61
CA VAL A 74 24.21 47.27 9.37
C VAL A 74 23.43 46.32 8.46
N PHE A 75 23.46 45.03 8.81
CA PHE A 75 22.52 44.05 8.29
C PHE A 75 21.25 44.04 9.17
N GLY A 76 20.28 44.84 8.76
CA GLY A 76 19.00 45.01 9.44
C GLY A 76 18.22 46.17 8.82
N PRO A 77 16.90 46.05 8.59
CA PRO A 77 16.17 47.07 7.87
C PRO A 77 15.99 48.33 8.71
N SER A 78 15.77 49.46 8.03
CA SER A 78 15.41 50.73 8.69
C SER A 78 14.15 50.57 9.54
N ARG A 79 13.94 51.47 10.50
CA ARG A 79 12.71 51.50 11.29
C ARG A 79 11.46 51.51 10.40
N LEU A 80 11.49 52.36 9.37
CA LEU A 80 10.41 52.49 8.39
C LEU A 80 10.20 51.19 7.61
N ALA A 81 11.26 50.55 7.12
CA ALA A 81 11.12 49.29 6.39
C ALA A 81 10.65 48.13 7.31
N SER A 82 11.03 48.15 8.59
CA SER A 82 10.66 47.12 9.57
C SER A 82 9.19 47.15 10.01
N GLU A 83 8.43 48.20 9.65
CA GLU A 83 6.99 48.32 9.94
C GLU A 83 6.17 47.14 9.43
N ILE A 84 6.63 46.49 8.35
CA ILE A 84 6.00 45.31 7.78
C ILE A 84 5.94 44.10 8.74
N GLU A 85 6.82 44.03 9.75
CA GLU A 85 6.75 42.99 10.80
C GLU A 85 5.87 43.42 11.98
N TRP A 86 6.11 44.61 12.53
CA TRP A 86 5.47 44.99 13.78
C TRP A 86 4.04 45.52 13.60
N SER A 87 3.67 46.04 12.43
CA SER A 87 2.29 46.48 12.13
C SER A 87 1.61 45.52 11.15
N LYS A 88 0.82 44.58 11.70
CA LYS A 88 0.07 43.60 10.88
C LYS A 88 -0.97 44.26 9.99
N ALA A 89 -1.57 45.36 10.44
CA ALA A 89 -2.48 46.15 9.62
C ALA A 89 -1.75 46.73 8.41
N PHE A 90 -0.60 47.37 8.62
CA PHE A 90 0.24 47.89 7.53
C PHE A 90 0.65 46.76 6.59
N ALA A 91 1.17 45.65 7.10
CA ALA A 91 1.63 44.51 6.30
C ALA A 91 0.55 43.97 5.36
N LYS A 92 -0.67 43.80 5.87
CA LYS A 92 -1.81 43.28 5.11
C LYS A 92 -2.31 44.27 4.05
N GLN A 93 -2.38 45.55 4.40
CA GLN A 93 -2.71 46.60 3.43
C GLN A 93 -1.63 46.75 2.36
N PHE A 94 -0.35 46.69 2.75
CA PHE A 94 0.81 46.72 1.86
C PHE A 94 0.74 45.56 0.85
N MET A 95 0.53 44.34 1.33
CA MET A 95 0.36 43.17 0.46
C MET A 95 -0.77 43.37 -0.56
N LYS A 96 -1.91 43.89 -0.13
CA LYS A 96 -3.05 44.18 -1.02
C LYS A 96 -2.73 45.24 -2.07
N ARG A 97 -2.06 46.34 -1.70
CA ARG A 97 -1.68 47.43 -2.62
C ARG A 97 -0.68 46.98 -3.69
N HIS A 98 0.27 46.11 -3.34
CA HIS A 98 1.34 45.65 -4.24
C HIS A 98 1.05 44.29 -4.89
N GLY A 99 -0.18 43.78 -4.77
CA GLY A 99 -0.59 42.52 -5.40
C GLY A 99 0.18 41.30 -4.90
N ILE A 100 0.59 41.30 -3.63
CA ILE A 100 1.17 40.14 -2.95
C ILE A 100 0.02 39.30 -2.40
N PRO A 101 -0.07 38.00 -2.74
CA PRO A 101 -1.17 37.16 -2.28
C PRO A 101 -1.23 37.13 -0.76
N THR A 102 -2.37 37.54 -0.18
CA THR A 102 -2.62 37.51 1.26
C THR A 102 -4.10 37.19 1.52
N PRO A 103 -4.47 36.52 2.62
CA PRO A 103 -5.88 36.23 2.89
C PRO A 103 -6.71 37.50 3.06
N ASP A 104 -7.99 37.46 2.72
CA ASP A 104 -8.90 38.60 2.91
C ASP A 104 -8.98 39.00 4.38
N PHE A 105 -9.07 40.30 4.62
CA PHE A 105 -9.01 40.86 5.96
C PHE A 105 -9.79 42.18 6.07
N VAL A 106 -10.16 42.51 7.30
CA VAL A 106 -10.65 43.82 7.72
C VAL A 106 -9.83 44.29 8.91
N VAL A 107 -9.47 45.57 8.92
CA VAL A 107 -8.83 46.23 10.07
C VAL A 107 -9.92 46.91 10.89
N CYS A 108 -9.94 46.64 12.19
CA CYS A 108 -10.85 47.25 13.15
C CYS A 108 -10.04 48.11 14.13
N GLU A 109 -10.25 49.43 14.07
CA GLU A 109 -9.55 50.41 14.92
C GLU A 109 -10.09 50.42 16.36
N ASP A 110 -11.38 50.16 16.53
CA ASP A 110 -12.06 50.26 17.81
C ASP A 110 -13.14 49.18 17.99
N LEU A 111 -13.79 49.20 19.16
CA LEU A 111 -14.84 48.24 19.50
C LEU A 111 -16.07 48.39 18.60
N ALA A 112 -16.41 49.62 18.19
CA ALA A 112 -17.56 49.89 17.33
C ALA A 112 -17.36 49.29 15.93
N ALA A 113 -16.14 49.35 15.39
CA ALA A 113 -15.77 48.70 14.15
C ALA A 113 -15.91 47.17 14.24
N ILE A 114 -15.47 46.56 15.36
CA ILE A 114 -15.65 45.11 15.58
C ILE A 114 -17.15 44.74 15.63
N GLU A 115 -17.97 45.56 16.27
CA GLU A 115 -19.43 45.34 16.39
C GLU A 115 -20.16 45.53 15.07
N ALA A 116 -19.76 46.51 14.26
CA ALA A 116 -20.27 46.67 12.90
C ALA A 116 -19.95 45.45 12.02
N ILE A 117 -18.75 44.89 12.15
CA ILE A 117 -18.35 43.65 11.47
C ILE A 117 -19.15 42.45 11.98
N ALA A 118 -19.41 42.38 13.29
CA ALA A 118 -20.25 41.34 13.88
C ALA A 118 -21.70 41.39 13.34
N ALA A 119 -22.26 42.59 13.17
CA ALA A 119 -23.60 42.80 12.63
C ALA A 119 -23.69 42.52 11.12
N SER A 120 -22.57 42.64 10.38
CA SER A 120 -22.49 42.46 8.94
C SER A 120 -21.83 41.15 8.50
N LEU A 121 -21.70 40.17 9.40
CA LEU A 121 -21.06 38.87 9.11
C LEU A 121 -21.62 38.16 7.87
N SER A 122 -22.93 38.29 7.61
CA SER A 122 -23.61 37.67 6.46
C SER A 122 -23.30 38.35 5.13
N SER A 123 -22.86 39.62 5.13
CA SER A 123 -22.55 40.39 3.93
C SER A 123 -21.05 40.49 3.62
N LEU A 124 -20.18 39.99 4.50
CA LEU A 124 -18.74 39.94 4.24
C LEU A 124 -18.42 38.93 3.12
N PRO A 125 -17.46 39.26 2.22
CA PRO A 125 -17.06 38.35 1.15
C PRO A 125 -16.25 37.14 1.65
N PHE A 126 -15.88 37.12 2.94
CA PHE A 126 -15.13 36.04 3.58
C PHE A 126 -15.60 35.84 5.03
N LYS A 127 -15.27 34.67 5.60
CA LYS A 127 -15.55 34.37 7.01
C LYS A 127 -14.35 34.79 7.88
N PRO A 128 -14.49 35.77 8.78
CA PRO A 128 -13.41 36.17 9.67
C PRO A 128 -13.24 35.12 10.77
N LEU A 129 -12.21 34.29 10.65
CA LEU A 129 -11.93 33.18 11.57
C LEU A 129 -10.61 33.38 12.33
N VAL A 130 -9.84 34.40 11.99
CA VAL A 130 -8.55 34.70 12.63
C VAL A 130 -8.59 36.13 13.14
N ALA A 131 -8.26 36.31 14.42
CA ALA A 131 -8.08 37.62 15.04
C ALA A 131 -6.59 37.88 15.31
N LYS A 132 -6.04 38.99 14.81
CA LYS A 132 -4.63 39.35 15.00
C LYS A 132 -4.48 40.77 15.56
N ALA A 133 -3.70 40.96 16.62
CA ALA A 133 -3.34 42.29 17.08
C ALA A 133 -2.26 42.91 16.17
N SER A 134 -2.47 44.15 15.74
CA SER A 134 -1.47 44.97 15.06
C SER A 134 -0.50 45.55 16.10
N GLY A 135 0.77 45.15 16.05
CA GLY A 135 1.77 45.44 17.08
C GLY A 135 2.66 44.23 17.44
N LEU A 136 3.74 44.51 18.18
CA LEU A 136 4.61 43.49 18.79
C LEU A 136 3.90 42.83 19.98
N ALA A 137 3.14 41.77 19.70
CA ALA A 137 2.35 41.06 20.71
C ALA A 137 3.06 39.83 21.32
N ALA A 138 4.40 39.80 21.29
CA ALA A 138 5.26 38.75 21.88
C ALA A 138 4.78 37.30 21.62
N GLY A 139 4.30 37.01 20.41
CA GLY A 139 3.81 35.69 20.01
C GLY A 139 2.42 35.29 20.52
N LYS A 140 1.72 36.14 21.28
CA LYS A 140 0.35 35.90 21.79
C LYS A 140 -0.74 36.72 21.09
N GLY A 141 -0.38 37.42 20.01
CA GLY A 141 -1.28 38.33 19.30
C GLY A 141 -2.09 37.72 18.18
N VAL A 142 -2.13 36.39 18.02
CA VAL A 142 -2.92 35.71 16.99
C VAL A 142 -3.80 34.65 17.63
N VAL A 143 -5.10 34.70 17.34
CA VAL A 143 -6.08 33.69 17.72
C VAL A 143 -6.74 33.16 16.46
N VAL A 144 -6.70 31.84 16.27
CA VAL A 144 -7.38 31.13 15.19
C VAL A 144 -8.57 30.41 15.80
N SER A 145 -9.76 30.68 15.27
CA SER A 145 -11.03 30.19 15.79
C SER A 145 -11.76 29.34 14.76
N ASP A 146 -12.72 28.52 15.21
CA ASP A 146 -13.53 27.68 14.32
C ASP A 146 -14.84 28.39 13.92
N THR A 147 -15.25 29.42 14.69
CA THR A 147 -16.44 30.22 14.38
C THR A 147 -16.14 31.73 14.32
N PRO A 148 -16.89 32.51 13.51
CA PRO A 148 -16.75 33.97 13.50
C PRO A 148 -17.08 34.62 14.85
N ALA A 149 -18.00 34.03 15.62
CA ALA A 149 -18.35 34.51 16.95
C ALA A 149 -17.15 34.44 17.91
N GLU A 150 -16.42 33.33 17.91
CA GLU A 150 -15.18 33.17 18.67
C GLU A 150 -14.09 34.13 18.19
N ALA A 151 -13.94 34.33 16.88
CA ALA A 151 -12.97 35.28 16.33
C ALA A 151 -13.29 36.73 16.74
N ILE A 152 -14.57 37.12 16.74
CA ILE A 152 -15.02 38.43 17.23
C ILE A 152 -14.74 38.57 18.73
N ALA A 153 -15.05 37.56 19.53
CA ALA A 153 -14.75 37.58 20.96
C ALA A 153 -13.25 37.73 21.22
N ALA A 154 -12.42 37.00 20.47
CA ALA A 154 -10.97 37.11 20.52
C ALA A 154 -10.48 38.50 20.08
N ALA A 155 -11.10 39.11 19.06
CA ALA A 155 -10.74 40.45 18.61
C ALA A 155 -11.06 41.52 19.65
N LYS A 156 -12.23 41.44 20.31
CA LYS A 156 -12.58 42.35 21.42
C LYS A 156 -11.59 42.23 22.58
N ASP A 157 -11.16 41.01 22.89
CA ASP A 157 -10.18 40.75 23.94
C ASP A 157 -8.76 41.22 23.57
N LEU A 158 -8.34 41.02 22.32
CA LEU A 158 -7.06 41.53 21.82
C LEU A 158 -7.02 43.07 21.82
N LEU A 159 -8.11 43.73 21.41
CA LEU A 159 -8.22 45.18 21.42
C LEU A 159 -8.06 45.73 22.86
N LYS A 160 -8.73 45.11 23.83
CA LYS A 160 -8.60 45.48 25.25
C LYS A 160 -7.20 45.28 25.80
N ARG A 161 -6.53 44.17 25.46
CA ARG A 161 -5.21 43.82 26.00
C ARG A 161 -4.07 44.58 25.35
N CYS A 162 -4.16 44.85 24.05
CA CYS A 162 -3.07 45.41 23.26
C CYS A 162 -3.23 46.92 23.01
N GLY A 163 -4.45 47.47 23.13
CA GLY A 163 -4.73 48.90 23.00
C GLY A 163 -4.51 49.47 21.59
N GLY A 164 -4.41 48.62 20.57
CA GLY A 164 -4.18 49.01 19.17
C GLY A 164 -5.05 48.22 18.20
N PRO A 165 -4.99 48.55 16.90
CA PRO A 165 -5.90 48.01 15.89
C PRO A 165 -5.83 46.48 15.82
N VAL A 166 -6.97 45.86 15.58
CA VAL A 166 -7.09 44.40 15.45
C VAL A 166 -7.53 44.04 14.04
N LEU A 167 -6.93 43.01 13.49
CA LEU A 167 -7.26 42.44 12.20
C LEU A 167 -8.22 41.27 12.39
N LEU A 168 -9.31 41.24 11.62
CA LEU A 168 -10.13 40.05 11.39
C LEU A 168 -9.85 39.54 9.98
N GLU A 169 -9.44 38.27 9.88
CA GLU A 169 -8.90 37.69 8.65
C GLU A 169 -9.53 36.33 8.34
N ALA A 170 -9.62 36.00 7.06
CA ALA A 170 -9.94 34.67 6.59
C ALA A 170 -8.89 33.64 7.06
N ARG A 171 -9.33 32.48 7.52
CA ARG A 171 -8.43 31.35 7.80
C ARG A 171 -7.95 30.74 6.49
N VAL A 172 -6.66 30.43 6.42
CA VAL A 172 -6.07 29.66 5.33
C VAL A 172 -5.52 28.36 5.90
N ASP A 173 -6.00 27.25 5.36
CA ASP A 173 -5.59 25.91 5.72
C ASP A 173 -4.57 25.36 4.72
N GLY A 174 -3.63 24.56 5.21
CA GLY A 174 -2.61 23.89 4.41
C GLY A 174 -1.25 23.83 5.12
N PRO A 175 -0.24 23.24 4.47
CA PRO A 175 1.10 23.13 5.06
C PRO A 175 1.76 24.51 5.15
N GLU A 176 2.27 24.87 6.34
CA GLU A 176 3.04 26.10 6.53
C GLU A 176 4.49 25.94 6.03
N LEU A 177 4.96 26.95 5.32
CA LEU A 177 6.26 27.05 4.67
C LEU A 177 6.90 28.39 5.07
N SER A 178 8.13 28.34 5.55
CA SER A 178 8.95 29.50 5.84
C SER A 178 9.87 29.78 4.65
N LEU A 179 9.66 30.89 3.96
CA LEU A 179 10.53 31.37 2.89
C LEU A 179 11.32 32.57 3.40
N ILE A 180 12.65 32.50 3.37
CA ILE A 180 13.52 33.54 3.92
C ILE A 180 14.48 34.00 2.84
N GLY A 181 14.53 35.31 2.57
CA GLY A 181 15.46 35.91 1.63
C GLY A 181 16.30 37.01 2.26
N PHE A 182 17.55 37.09 1.84
CA PHE A 182 18.44 38.22 2.09
C PHE A 182 18.16 39.28 1.03
N SER A 183 18.06 40.55 1.44
CA SER A 183 17.74 41.67 0.56
C SER A 183 18.78 42.77 0.69
N ASP A 184 19.16 43.35 -0.45
CA ASP A 184 20.00 44.56 -0.54
C ASP A 184 19.17 45.85 -0.75
N GLY A 185 17.85 45.73 -0.70
CA GLY A 185 16.90 46.82 -0.93
C GLY A 185 16.39 46.92 -2.37
N GLU A 186 16.96 46.13 -3.29
CA GLU A 186 16.51 46.04 -4.69
C GLU A 186 16.33 44.58 -5.12
N ARG A 187 17.24 43.70 -4.74
CA ARG A 187 17.28 42.29 -5.10
C ARG A 187 17.14 41.41 -3.86
N VAL A 188 16.67 40.18 -4.09
CA VAL A 188 16.55 39.14 -3.07
C VAL A 188 17.40 37.92 -3.44
N SER A 189 18.00 37.30 -2.43
CA SER A 189 18.60 35.96 -2.56
C SER A 189 18.05 35.04 -1.48
N VAL A 190 17.48 33.91 -1.89
CA VAL A 190 16.61 33.08 -1.02
C VAL A 190 17.30 31.85 -0.45
N LEU A 191 17.04 31.57 0.82
CA LEU A 191 17.38 30.30 1.46
C LEU A 191 16.42 29.18 1.00
N PRO A 192 16.83 27.90 1.12
CA PRO A 192 15.91 26.79 0.95
C PRO A 192 14.71 26.95 1.88
N PRO A 193 13.51 26.57 1.43
CA PRO A 193 12.33 26.64 2.29
C PRO A 193 12.51 25.76 3.53
N ALA A 194 12.03 26.25 4.68
CA ALA A 194 11.95 25.48 5.91
C ALA A 194 10.49 25.20 6.26
N ARG A 195 10.21 24.05 6.90
CA ARG A 195 8.86 23.75 7.38
C ARG A 195 8.74 24.03 8.87
N ASP A 196 7.82 24.92 9.21
CA ASP A 196 7.47 25.29 10.58
C ASP A 196 6.49 24.27 11.21
N ARG A 197 6.80 23.78 12.40
CA ARG A 197 5.94 22.95 13.28
C ARG A 197 5.69 23.73 14.57
N LYS A 198 4.58 24.47 14.61
CA LYS A 198 4.24 25.38 15.72
C LYS A 198 3.49 24.67 16.85
N ARG A 199 2.83 23.57 16.56
CA ARG A 199 1.95 22.86 17.50
C ARG A 199 2.69 21.73 18.23
N ARG A 200 2.23 21.41 19.43
CA ARG A 200 2.89 20.50 20.37
C ARG A 200 2.86 19.02 19.95
N PHE A 201 1.80 18.57 19.27
CA PHE A 201 1.52 17.16 18.95
C PHE A 201 1.52 16.88 17.43
N ASP A 202 1.62 15.60 17.05
CA ASP A 202 1.60 15.16 15.65
C ASP A 202 0.35 15.62 14.90
N GLY A 203 0.48 15.88 13.59
CA GLY A 203 -0.63 16.37 12.77
C GLY A 203 -0.98 17.86 12.99
N ASP A 204 -0.03 18.64 13.52
CA ASP A 204 -0.22 20.06 13.88
C ASP A 204 -1.31 20.27 14.95
N CYS A 205 -1.38 19.35 15.92
CA CYS A 205 -2.36 19.36 17.01
C CYS A 205 -1.80 19.93 18.34
N GLY A 206 -2.69 20.40 19.21
CA GLY A 206 -2.33 20.88 20.56
C GLY A 206 -2.04 22.39 20.65
N PRO A 207 -1.55 22.88 21.81
CA PRO A 207 -1.26 24.30 21.98
C PRO A 207 -0.12 24.76 21.06
N ASN A 208 -0.15 26.02 20.64
CA ASN A 208 0.97 26.65 19.95
C ASN A 208 2.13 26.83 20.93
N THR A 209 3.34 26.48 20.51
CA THR A 209 4.54 26.36 21.36
C THR A 209 5.63 27.38 21.01
N GLY A 210 5.41 28.18 19.97
CA GLY A 210 6.45 29.04 19.39
C GLY A 210 7.47 28.27 18.53
N GLY A 211 7.30 26.96 18.33
CA GLY A 211 8.12 26.11 17.45
C GLY A 211 8.78 24.91 18.15
N MET A 212 8.45 23.67 17.74
CA MET A 212 8.97 22.42 18.36
C MET A 212 10.10 21.73 17.59
N GLY A 213 10.41 22.19 16.37
CA GLY A 213 11.43 21.61 15.51
C GLY A 213 11.14 21.82 14.02
N ARG A 214 12.16 21.65 13.17
CA ARG A 214 12.13 22.01 11.73
C ARG A 214 12.88 20.98 10.92
N CYS A 215 12.41 20.73 9.72
CA CYS A 215 13.21 20.11 8.67
C CYS A 215 13.49 21.15 7.59
N SER A 216 14.74 21.25 7.17
CA SER A 216 15.10 21.90 5.92
C SER A 216 15.81 20.89 5.03
N VAL A 217 15.26 20.73 3.83
CA VAL A 217 15.83 19.92 2.76
C VAL A 217 16.14 20.88 1.61
N PRO A 218 17.38 20.93 1.11
CA PRO A 218 17.70 21.68 -0.11
C PRO A 218 16.92 21.12 -1.31
N PHE A 219 16.43 19.89 -1.20
CA PHE A 219 15.50 19.25 -2.12
C PHE A 219 14.30 18.67 -1.38
N SER A 220 13.16 19.37 -1.37
CA SER A 220 11.92 18.76 -0.91
C SER A 220 11.11 18.28 -2.10
N PRO A 221 10.59 17.04 -2.12
CA PRO A 221 9.31 16.82 -2.76
C PRO A 221 8.27 17.46 -1.82
N ILE A 222 7.97 18.75 -2.02
CA ILE A 222 6.78 19.37 -1.40
C ILE A 222 5.65 19.50 -2.43
N ALA A 223 5.94 19.30 -3.72
CA ALA A 223 4.95 19.17 -4.77
C ALA A 223 5.23 17.88 -5.54
N SER A 224 4.30 16.92 -5.53
CA SER A 224 4.41 15.71 -6.34
C SER A 224 4.26 15.95 -7.83
N ASP A 225 3.91 17.16 -8.25
CA ASP A 225 3.62 17.49 -9.64
C ASP A 225 4.13 18.91 -9.98
N GLN A 226 5.19 19.00 -10.82
CA GLN A 226 5.86 20.20 -11.40
C GLN A 226 6.88 20.93 -10.48
N PRO A 227 7.76 21.81 -11.03
CA PRO A 227 8.89 21.65 -11.96
C PRO A 227 10.19 21.27 -11.19
N THR A 228 11.39 21.49 -11.72
CA THR A 228 12.61 21.34 -10.89
C THR A 228 12.50 22.20 -9.61
N ASN A 229 12.99 21.74 -8.46
CA ASN A 229 12.89 22.46 -7.16
C ASN A 229 13.33 23.93 -7.23
N LYS A 230 14.21 24.26 -8.18
CA LYS A 230 14.68 25.60 -8.47
C LYS A 230 13.56 26.52 -8.98
N GLU A 231 12.78 26.10 -9.98
CA GLU A 231 11.70 26.91 -10.57
C GLU A 231 10.58 27.19 -9.57
N PHE A 232 10.28 26.23 -8.69
CA PHE A 232 9.32 26.45 -7.61
C PHE A 232 9.80 27.52 -6.61
N ILE A 233 11.05 27.42 -6.14
CA ILE A 233 11.64 28.42 -5.24
C ILE A 233 11.72 29.80 -5.90
N GLU A 234 12.14 29.87 -7.17
CA GLU A 234 12.17 31.12 -7.95
C GLU A 234 10.76 31.72 -8.12
N SER A 235 9.73 30.89 -8.28
CA SER A 235 8.34 31.38 -8.34
C SER A 235 7.90 32.00 -7.01
N LEU A 236 8.23 31.37 -5.87
CA LEU A 236 7.91 31.90 -4.55
C LEU A 236 8.71 33.17 -4.22
N GLU A 237 9.99 33.20 -4.59
CA GLU A 237 10.84 34.40 -4.49
C GLU A 237 10.19 35.56 -5.23
N ARG A 238 9.86 35.36 -6.52
CA ARG A 238 9.27 36.38 -7.37
C ARG A 238 7.92 36.86 -6.84
N ASP A 239 7.04 35.95 -6.46
CA ASP A 239 5.64 36.28 -6.15
C ASP A 239 5.44 36.83 -4.74
N PHE A 240 6.38 36.61 -3.81
CA PHE A 240 6.29 37.07 -2.43
C PHE A 240 7.42 38.03 -2.02
N LEU A 241 8.67 37.59 -2.08
CA LEU A 241 9.78 38.36 -1.52
C LEU A 241 10.21 39.50 -2.45
N GLN A 242 10.45 39.23 -3.73
CA GLN A 242 10.87 40.25 -4.68
C GLN A 242 9.80 41.34 -4.83
N ARG A 243 8.51 40.96 -4.93
CA ARG A 243 7.39 41.92 -4.90
C ARG A 243 7.34 42.75 -3.61
N ALA A 244 7.62 42.16 -2.46
CA ALA A 244 7.67 42.91 -1.20
C ALA A 244 8.82 43.91 -1.21
N ILE A 245 10.01 43.53 -1.68
CA ILE A 245 11.16 44.45 -1.78
C ILE A 245 10.88 45.57 -2.79
N ASP A 246 10.32 45.26 -3.96
CA ASP A 246 9.96 46.25 -4.96
C ASP A 246 8.89 47.22 -4.46
N GLY A 247 7.86 46.72 -3.77
CA GLY A 247 6.81 47.54 -3.18
C GLY A 247 7.33 48.44 -2.06
N LEU A 248 8.19 47.91 -1.18
CA LEU A 248 8.82 48.68 -0.11
C LEU A 248 9.72 49.78 -0.70
N ARG A 249 10.51 49.46 -1.72
CA ARG A 249 11.34 50.43 -2.45
C ARG A 249 10.50 51.51 -3.12
N ALA A 250 9.39 51.15 -3.76
CA ALA A 250 8.46 52.10 -4.38
C ALA A 250 7.82 53.05 -3.34
N GLU A 251 7.61 52.60 -2.12
CA GLU A 251 7.15 53.42 -0.99
C GLU A 251 8.30 54.17 -0.26
N GLY A 252 9.52 54.17 -0.81
CA GLY A 252 10.68 54.85 -0.21
C GLY A 252 11.28 54.15 1.01
N ARG A 253 10.92 52.87 1.24
CA ARG A 253 11.31 52.07 2.40
C ARG A 253 12.36 51.03 2.00
N ARG A 254 13.59 51.46 1.73
CA ARG A 254 14.69 50.53 1.37
C ARG A 254 14.87 49.47 2.47
N PHE A 255 14.75 48.20 2.10
CA PHE A 255 14.84 47.07 3.02
C PHE A 255 16.15 46.30 2.84
N VAL A 256 17.10 46.49 3.75
CA VAL A 256 18.36 45.72 3.81
C VAL A 256 18.26 44.74 4.97
N GLY A 257 18.42 43.45 4.75
CA GLY A 257 18.32 42.46 5.83
C GLY A 257 17.66 41.16 5.39
N ALA A 258 17.20 40.36 6.35
CA ALA A 258 16.47 39.12 6.10
C ALA A 258 14.96 39.36 6.14
N LEU A 259 14.27 39.13 5.02
CA LEU A 259 12.83 39.12 4.94
C LEU A 259 12.32 37.68 4.98
N TYR A 260 11.60 37.36 6.04
CA TYR A 260 10.90 36.11 6.23
C TYR A 260 9.44 36.26 5.79
N ALA A 261 8.93 35.32 5.01
CA ALA A 261 7.52 35.17 4.70
C ALA A 261 6.98 33.85 5.23
N GLY A 262 5.94 33.91 6.07
CA GLY A 262 5.18 32.74 6.49
C GLY A 262 4.10 32.44 5.46
N LEU A 263 4.24 31.33 4.74
CA LEU A 263 3.40 30.96 3.60
C LEU A 263 2.60 29.69 3.88
N ILE A 264 1.39 29.61 3.32
CA ILE A 264 0.70 28.33 3.09
C ILE A 264 0.38 28.25 1.60
N ARG A 265 -0.48 29.17 1.15
CA ARG A 265 -0.76 29.48 -0.27
C ARG A 265 -0.69 30.98 -0.57
N ALA A 266 -0.57 31.77 0.48
CA ALA A 266 -0.52 33.22 0.50
C ALA A 266 0.32 33.62 1.72
N ALA A 267 0.83 34.85 1.73
CA ALA A 267 1.60 35.38 2.85
C ALA A 267 0.69 35.69 4.04
N LEU A 268 0.92 34.97 5.14
CA LEU A 268 0.23 35.14 6.42
C LEU A 268 0.82 36.30 7.23
N GLU A 269 2.14 36.47 7.14
CA GLU A 269 2.94 37.47 7.82
C GLU A 269 4.30 37.63 7.14
N PHE A 270 4.92 38.80 7.37
CA PHE A 270 6.34 39.03 7.12
C PHE A 270 7.06 39.27 8.44
N ASN A 271 8.28 38.74 8.58
CA ASN A 271 9.18 39.09 9.68
C ASN A 271 10.48 39.66 9.11
N CYS A 272 11.07 40.64 9.76
CA CYS A 272 12.26 41.38 9.32
C CYS A 272 13.56 40.77 9.87
N ARG A 273 13.53 39.47 10.16
CA ARG A 273 14.59 38.71 10.82
C ARG A 273 14.56 37.25 10.37
N LEU A 274 15.64 36.53 10.64
CA LEU A 274 15.63 35.08 10.48
C LEU A 274 14.70 34.40 11.53
N GLY A 275 14.16 33.23 11.20
CA GLY A 275 13.30 32.44 12.10
C GLY A 275 14.09 31.71 13.20
N ASP A 276 13.47 31.46 14.36
CA ASP A 276 14.06 30.67 15.46
C ASP A 276 13.03 29.60 15.86
N PRO A 277 13.28 28.28 15.64
CA PRO A 277 14.57 27.64 15.34
C PRO A 277 14.94 27.44 13.85
N GLU A 278 14.27 28.05 12.88
CA GLU A 278 14.53 27.85 11.44
C GLU A 278 15.98 28.14 11.06
N THR A 279 16.57 29.21 11.62
CA THR A 279 17.99 29.55 11.41
C THR A 279 18.92 28.41 11.83
N GLN A 280 18.58 27.69 12.91
CA GLN A 280 19.38 26.58 13.42
C GLN A 280 19.39 25.39 12.45
N ALA A 281 18.33 25.21 11.65
CA ALA A 281 18.25 24.22 10.59
C ALA A 281 18.91 24.71 9.28
N LEU A 282 18.80 26.00 8.95
CA LEU A 282 19.25 26.55 7.68
C LEU A 282 20.76 26.84 7.62
N MET A 283 21.35 27.43 8.67
CA MET A 283 22.77 27.81 8.66
C MET A 283 23.76 26.66 8.36
N PRO A 284 23.51 25.40 8.80
CA PRO A 284 24.34 24.26 8.40
C PRO A 284 24.29 23.89 6.92
N LEU A 285 23.26 24.32 6.17
CA LEU A 285 23.10 24.03 4.74
C LEU A 285 23.72 25.09 3.84
N VAL A 286 23.85 26.33 4.33
CA VAL A 286 24.41 27.47 3.57
C VAL A 286 25.87 27.18 3.20
N ASP A 287 26.20 27.27 1.92
CA ASP A 287 27.52 26.96 1.36
C ASP A 287 28.25 28.21 0.82
N CYS A 288 27.86 29.38 1.30
CA CYS A 288 28.54 30.65 1.03
C CYS A 288 29.06 31.30 2.32
N ASP A 289 29.92 32.31 2.15
CA ASP A 289 30.39 33.17 3.24
C ASP A 289 29.26 34.13 3.67
N LEU A 290 28.70 33.89 4.86
CA LEU A 290 27.62 34.70 5.41
C LEU A 290 28.06 36.15 5.67
N TYR A 291 29.33 36.38 6.03
CA TYR A 291 29.83 37.74 6.24
C TYR A 291 29.82 38.52 4.93
N GLN A 292 30.34 37.92 3.86
CA GLN A 292 30.33 38.53 2.53
C GLN A 292 28.90 38.79 2.04
N LEU A 293 27.99 37.81 2.23
CA LEU A 293 26.59 37.97 1.86
C LEU A 293 25.92 39.16 2.57
N CYS A 294 26.18 39.34 3.87
CA CYS A 294 25.67 40.49 4.62
C CYS A 294 26.26 41.82 4.10
N LEU A 295 27.55 41.86 3.76
CA LEU A 295 28.16 43.05 3.15
C LEU A 295 27.56 43.36 1.78
N ASP A 296 27.35 42.35 0.93
CA ASP A 296 26.74 42.52 -0.39
C ASP A 296 25.32 43.10 -0.26
N CYS A 297 24.56 42.69 0.76
CA CYS A 297 23.28 43.31 1.11
C CYS A 297 23.42 44.78 1.49
N VAL A 298 24.35 45.11 2.38
CA VAL A 298 24.56 46.49 2.83
C VAL A 298 24.96 47.40 1.65
N HIS A 299 25.87 46.93 0.81
CA HIS A 299 26.45 47.68 -0.31
C HIS A 299 25.60 47.67 -1.59
N GLY A 300 24.47 46.96 -1.63
CA GLY A 300 23.65 46.92 -2.85
C GLY A 300 24.31 46.13 -3.98
N CYS A 301 25.01 45.05 -3.64
CA CYS A 301 25.79 44.22 -4.57
C CYS A 301 25.32 42.75 -4.57
N LEU A 302 24.14 42.47 -4.01
CA LEU A 302 23.63 41.11 -3.85
C LEU A 302 23.34 40.45 -5.20
N ALA A 303 23.86 39.24 -5.41
CA ALA A 303 23.48 38.41 -6.55
C ALA A 303 22.04 37.90 -6.36
N PRO A 304 21.14 38.07 -7.35
CA PRO A 304 19.76 37.60 -7.24
C PRO A 304 19.66 36.07 -7.36
N GLY A 305 18.58 35.49 -6.82
CA GLY A 305 18.24 34.07 -6.97
C GLY A 305 18.66 33.18 -5.77
N PRO A 306 18.54 31.85 -5.89
CA PRO A 306 18.72 30.93 -4.77
C PRO A 306 20.16 30.90 -4.25
N LEU A 307 20.31 30.95 -2.92
CA LEU A 307 21.62 30.90 -2.26
C LEU A 307 22.30 29.54 -2.46
N PRO A 308 23.63 29.52 -2.70
CA PRO A 308 24.40 28.28 -2.70
C PRO A 308 24.23 27.51 -1.39
N CYS A 309 23.72 26.29 -1.49
CA CYS A 309 23.50 25.38 -0.37
C CYS A 309 24.05 24.00 -0.70
N GLN A 310 24.46 23.24 0.31
CA GLN A 310 25.05 21.92 0.12
C GLN A 310 23.99 20.92 -0.39
N PRO A 311 24.07 20.47 -1.65
CA PRO A 311 22.96 19.78 -2.32
C PRO A 311 22.70 18.37 -1.78
N SER A 312 23.68 17.77 -1.11
CA SER A 312 23.62 16.39 -0.61
C SER A 312 23.41 16.28 0.90
N ARG A 313 22.77 17.28 1.54
CA ARG A 313 22.63 17.33 2.99
C ARG A 313 21.21 17.71 3.40
N VAL A 314 20.71 17.06 4.44
CA VAL A 314 19.43 17.40 5.08
C VAL A 314 19.72 17.87 6.50
N SER A 315 19.04 18.92 6.94
CA SER A 315 19.22 19.49 8.26
C SER A 315 17.92 19.46 9.04
N LEU A 316 18.00 18.95 10.27
CA LEU A 316 16.86 18.72 11.14
C LEU A 316 17.11 19.37 12.49
N ALA A 317 16.28 20.33 12.89
CA ALA A 317 16.30 20.95 14.21
C ALA A 317 15.18 20.36 15.08
N ALA A 318 15.51 19.86 16.26
CA ALA A 318 14.55 19.40 17.25
C ALA A 318 14.70 20.25 18.52
N VAL A 319 13.60 20.73 19.09
CA VAL A 319 13.64 21.50 20.33
C VAL A 319 13.38 20.58 21.52
N LEU A 320 14.35 20.48 22.41
CA LEU A 320 14.24 19.74 23.67
C LEU A 320 13.54 20.62 24.70
N VAL A 321 12.39 20.17 25.20
CA VAL A 321 11.60 20.87 26.22
C VAL A 321 11.32 19.95 27.41
N GLN A 322 11.24 20.51 28.61
CA GLN A 322 10.83 19.77 29.79
C GLN A 322 9.30 19.67 29.86
N SER A 323 8.77 18.48 30.13
CA SER A 323 7.33 18.31 30.37
C SER A 323 6.95 18.81 31.77
N PRO A 324 5.81 19.52 31.93
CA PRO A 324 4.87 19.96 30.90
C PRO A 324 5.31 21.25 30.18
N TYR A 325 5.14 21.31 28.85
CA TYR A 325 5.42 22.51 28.02
C TYR A 325 4.35 22.71 26.94
N PRO A 326 3.69 23.87 26.79
CA PRO A 326 3.85 25.05 27.63
C PRO A 326 3.44 24.74 29.08
N PRO A 327 4.14 25.30 30.08
CA PRO A 327 3.83 25.03 31.47
C PRO A 327 2.45 25.60 31.82
N PRO A 328 1.64 24.93 32.66
CA PRO A 328 0.61 25.62 33.40
C PRO A 328 1.28 26.66 34.33
N VAL A 329 0.64 27.80 34.55
CA VAL A 329 1.08 28.92 35.41
C VAL A 329 1.56 28.40 36.79
N PRO A 330 2.57 29.01 37.44
CA PRO A 330 3.74 28.31 37.95
C PRO A 330 3.51 27.58 39.26
N ASP A 331 3.73 26.27 39.26
CA ASP A 331 4.13 25.54 40.46
C ASP A 331 5.35 24.68 40.16
N ALA A 332 6.27 24.67 41.13
CA ALA A 332 7.60 24.09 40.99
C ALA A 332 7.55 22.57 40.80
N ILE A 333 8.00 22.07 39.64
CA ILE A 333 8.09 20.64 39.35
C ILE A 333 9.55 20.16 39.44
N ARG A 334 9.78 19.10 40.23
CA ARG A 334 11.05 18.40 40.43
C ARG A 334 11.51 17.69 39.13
N SER A 335 12.78 17.83 38.74
CA SER A 335 13.36 17.27 37.50
C SER A 335 14.21 16.00 37.73
N LYS A 336 14.17 15.06 36.76
CA LYS A 336 15.07 13.89 36.64
C LYS A 336 16.17 14.20 35.60
N ALA A 337 17.40 13.78 35.87
CA ALA A 337 18.60 14.09 35.07
C ALA A 337 18.76 13.19 33.83
N TRP A 338 19.41 13.72 32.78
CA TRP A 338 19.67 13.06 31.50
C TRP A 338 21.18 13.10 31.21
N THR A 339 21.76 11.99 30.74
CA THR A 339 23.18 11.89 30.33
C THR A 339 23.26 11.55 28.84
N VAL A 340 24.14 12.23 28.10
CA VAL A 340 24.35 12.02 26.65
C VAL A 340 25.74 11.43 26.44
N SER A 341 25.82 10.24 25.84
CA SER A 341 27.10 9.58 25.50
C SER A 341 27.60 10.06 24.14
N PRO A 342 28.91 10.29 23.94
CA PRO A 342 29.44 10.71 22.65
C PRO A 342 29.49 9.52 21.67
N ILE A 343 28.75 9.60 20.57
CA ILE A 343 28.86 8.69 19.41
C ILE A 343 29.00 9.55 18.15
N SER A 344 29.76 9.02 17.19
CA SER A 344 30.28 9.54 15.92
C SER A 344 29.29 10.13 14.88
N LEU A 345 28.18 10.77 15.29
CA LEU A 345 27.39 11.68 14.44
C LEU A 345 27.69 13.14 14.83
N ALA A 346 27.81 14.05 13.86
CA ALA A 346 28.02 15.48 14.10
C ALA A 346 26.71 16.16 14.59
N ILE A 347 26.33 15.90 15.83
CA ILE A 347 25.21 16.57 16.51
C ILE A 347 25.70 17.94 17.00
N ARG A 348 24.94 19.02 16.72
CA ARG A 348 25.22 20.37 17.25
C ARG A 348 24.04 20.86 18.08
N CYS A 349 24.34 21.43 19.26
CA CYS A 349 23.33 21.96 20.16
C CYS A 349 23.39 23.49 20.19
N TRP A 350 22.22 24.15 20.07
CA TRP A 350 22.08 25.59 20.08
C TRP A 350 21.26 26.01 21.31
N LEU A 351 21.85 26.81 22.20
CA LEU A 351 21.17 27.29 23.40
C LEU A 351 20.26 28.50 23.08
N SER A 352 19.03 28.47 23.58
CA SER A 352 17.98 29.49 23.32
C SER A 352 17.61 30.32 24.57
N THR A 353 18.34 30.20 25.70
CA THR A 353 17.95 30.83 26.97
C THR A 353 18.94 31.88 27.48
N PRO A 354 18.49 33.07 27.94
CA PRO A 354 19.35 34.15 28.46
C PRO A 354 19.86 33.95 29.92
N ALA A 355 19.95 32.72 30.43
CA ALA A 355 20.23 32.48 31.86
C ALA A 355 21.71 32.78 32.27
N PRO A 356 21.95 33.39 33.45
CA PRO A 356 23.29 33.76 33.93
C PRO A 356 24.18 32.59 34.37
N LEU A 357 25.48 32.90 34.42
CA LEU A 357 26.65 32.03 34.29
C LEU A 357 26.92 30.99 35.40
N ALA A 358 26.30 31.09 36.59
CA ALA A 358 26.67 30.29 37.76
C ALA A 358 26.31 28.79 37.68
N THR A 359 25.61 28.36 36.63
CA THR A 359 24.99 27.03 36.53
C THR A 359 25.71 26.04 35.62
N LEU A 360 26.77 26.42 34.89
CA LEU A 360 27.28 25.62 33.77
C LEU A 360 28.45 24.65 34.00
N PRO A 361 29.41 24.86 34.93
CA PRO A 361 30.38 23.81 35.24
C PRO A 361 29.74 22.55 35.85
N ARG A 362 28.47 22.64 36.26
CA ARG A 362 27.66 21.53 36.81
C ARG A 362 26.75 20.85 35.77
N LEU A 363 26.60 21.38 34.55
CA LEU A 363 25.61 20.92 33.56
C LEU A 363 26.05 19.67 32.76
N LEU A 364 27.35 19.33 32.75
CA LEU A 364 27.87 18.14 32.07
C LEU A 364 28.27 16.99 33.03
N LEU A 365 28.31 17.20 34.35
CA LEU A 365 28.88 16.21 35.28
C LEU A 365 28.12 15.94 36.61
N ALA A 366 27.02 16.61 36.97
CA ALA A 366 26.25 16.20 38.17
C ALA A 366 24.78 16.64 38.17
N ALA A 367 23.89 15.71 38.52
CA ALA A 367 22.44 15.84 38.76
C ALA A 367 22.04 16.97 39.77
N PRO A 368 20.75 17.33 40.03
CA PRO A 368 19.49 17.29 39.26
C PRO A 368 18.58 18.52 39.57
N ARG A 369 18.91 19.78 39.21
CA ARG A 369 18.07 20.92 39.68
C ARG A 369 17.61 22.02 38.72
N LEU A 370 18.12 22.20 37.52
CA LEU A 370 17.70 23.37 36.71
C LEU A 370 17.67 23.05 35.20
N LEU A 371 16.70 22.23 34.79
CA LEU A 371 16.09 22.41 33.47
C LEU A 371 14.74 23.09 33.76
N GLN A 372 14.52 24.28 33.21
CA GLN A 372 13.20 24.91 33.26
C GLN A 372 12.78 25.47 31.90
N ARG A 373 13.64 25.51 30.87
CA ARG A 373 13.30 26.08 29.55
C ARG A 373 14.07 25.41 28.39
N ALA A 374 13.47 25.53 27.21
CA ALA A 374 13.78 24.84 25.95
C ALA A 374 15.25 24.98 25.47
N VAL A 375 15.81 23.91 24.90
CA VAL A 375 17.12 23.88 24.24
C VAL A 375 16.95 23.35 22.81
N GLY A 376 17.30 24.13 21.79
CA GLY A 376 17.32 23.67 20.40
C GLY A 376 18.51 22.74 20.13
N SER A 377 18.31 21.62 19.45
CA SER A 377 19.38 20.71 19.02
C SER A 377 19.20 20.40 17.54
N ALA A 378 20.22 20.65 16.72
CA ALA A 378 20.24 20.30 15.31
C ALA A 378 20.99 18.98 15.09
N ILE A 379 20.33 18.01 14.45
CA ILE A 379 20.90 16.71 14.07
C ILE A 379 21.22 16.75 12.58
N TRP A 380 22.47 16.43 12.25
CA TRP A 380 22.97 16.41 10.87
C TRP A 380 23.01 14.98 10.31
N LEU A 381 22.52 14.77 9.09
CA LEU A 381 22.57 13.49 8.38
C LEU A 381 23.15 13.68 6.96
N PRO A 382 24.32 13.09 6.62
CA PRO A 382 24.86 13.10 5.25
C PRO A 382 24.07 12.16 4.31
N TRP A 383 23.76 12.62 3.10
CA TRP A 383 22.98 11.88 2.09
C TRP A 383 23.79 10.86 1.25
N GLN A 384 25.03 10.51 1.63
CA GLN A 384 25.92 9.68 0.80
C GLN A 384 25.70 8.15 0.89
N LEU A 385 24.49 7.67 1.15
CA LEU A 385 24.17 6.23 1.09
C LEU A 385 22.88 5.93 0.28
N ALA A 386 22.91 6.22 -1.04
CA ALA A 386 22.34 5.36 -2.08
C ALA A 386 22.56 5.97 -3.48
N PRO A 387 23.25 5.25 -4.39
CA PRO A 387 22.49 4.67 -5.49
C PRO A 387 22.97 3.24 -5.75
N ARG A 388 22.51 2.29 -4.94
CA ARG A 388 22.50 0.82 -5.19
C ARG A 388 22.09 0.14 -3.88
N MET A 389 20.85 -0.37 -3.83
CA MET A 389 20.24 -1.33 -2.86
C MET A 389 18.83 -0.87 -2.43
N PRO A 390 17.73 -1.49 -2.90
CA PRO A 390 16.42 -1.32 -2.29
C PRO A 390 16.27 -2.28 -1.10
N GLY A 391 16.11 -1.74 0.11
CA GLY A 391 15.35 -2.45 1.16
C GLY A 391 15.99 -2.72 2.52
N ARG A 392 17.20 -2.27 2.88
CA ARG A 392 17.74 -2.60 4.24
C ARG A 392 18.39 -1.49 5.09
N SER A 393 18.69 -0.29 4.58
CA SER A 393 19.49 0.67 5.37
C SER A 393 18.69 1.74 6.14
N ALA A 394 17.39 1.95 5.85
CA ALA A 394 16.57 2.93 6.57
C ALA A 394 16.25 2.52 8.03
N CYS A 395 16.29 1.22 8.34
CA CYS A 395 16.14 0.72 9.72
C CYS A 395 17.37 1.01 10.61
N GLY A 396 18.56 1.22 10.03
CA GLY A 396 19.78 1.52 10.78
C GLY A 396 19.74 2.92 11.41
N ALA A 397 19.28 3.91 10.64
CA ALA A 397 19.16 5.30 11.09
C ALA A 397 18.04 5.52 12.12
N ARG A 398 16.93 4.76 12.04
CA ARG A 398 15.84 4.77 13.04
C ARG A 398 16.22 4.14 14.38
N ARG A 399 17.16 3.17 14.39
CA ARG A 399 17.61 2.52 15.64
C ARG A 399 18.66 3.34 16.38
N SER A 400 19.53 4.07 15.68
CA SER A 400 20.59 4.85 16.32
C SER A 400 20.08 6.13 16.99
N THR A 401 19.04 6.79 16.49
CA THR A 401 18.56 8.08 17.06
C THR A 401 17.69 7.94 18.31
N ASN A 402 16.94 6.85 18.47
CA ASN A 402 16.14 6.59 19.68
C ASN A 402 16.98 6.25 20.92
N SER A 403 18.26 5.85 20.77
CA SER A 403 19.15 5.49 21.88
C SER A 403 20.10 6.60 22.32
N ILE A 404 20.23 7.70 21.57
CA ILE A 404 21.28 8.72 21.79
C ILE A 404 20.91 9.77 22.84
N LEU A 405 19.61 10.02 23.09
CA LEU A 405 19.17 11.13 23.95
C LEU A 405 18.15 10.76 25.03
N GLY A 406 17.72 9.50 25.19
CA GLY A 406 16.75 9.11 26.24
C GLY A 406 15.33 9.68 26.08
N GLY A 407 15.03 10.40 24.99
CA GLY A 407 13.78 11.14 24.76
C GLY A 407 13.18 10.83 23.40
N ARG A 408 11.85 10.95 23.28
CA ARG A 408 11.13 10.65 22.04
C ARG A 408 11.13 11.87 21.11
N LEU A 409 11.72 11.73 19.93
CA LEU A 409 11.60 12.70 18.83
C LEU A 409 10.20 12.56 18.19
N ALA A 410 9.57 13.65 17.78
CA ALA A 410 8.27 13.60 17.09
C ALA A 410 8.40 12.84 15.75
N PRO A 411 7.58 11.79 15.49
CA PRO A 411 7.72 10.93 14.31
C PRO A 411 7.63 11.67 12.97
N ASP A 412 6.83 12.73 12.95
CA ASP A 412 6.58 13.60 11.81
C ASP A 412 7.81 14.45 11.43
N ILE A 413 8.70 14.77 12.37
CA ILE A 413 9.97 15.49 12.15
C ILE A 413 11.01 14.54 11.50
N ALA A 414 11.01 13.26 11.88
CA ALA A 414 11.91 12.24 11.31
C ALA A 414 11.49 11.75 9.90
N GLY A 415 10.21 11.92 9.52
CA GLY A 415 9.67 11.52 8.22
C GLY A 415 10.16 12.37 7.04
N CYS A 416 10.55 13.63 7.27
CA CYS A 416 10.90 14.59 6.21
C CYS A 416 12.15 14.24 5.37
N VAL A 417 12.93 13.21 5.74
CA VAL A 417 14.10 12.71 4.98
C VAL A 417 13.72 11.67 3.93
N ALA A 418 12.53 11.08 4.03
CA ALA A 418 11.99 10.15 3.04
C ALA A 418 10.96 10.93 2.22
N GLY A 419 11.31 11.28 0.99
CA GLY A 419 10.55 12.23 0.18
C GLY A 419 9.06 11.88 0.06
N ASP A 420 8.22 12.71 0.68
CA ASP A 420 6.77 12.67 0.57
C ASP A 420 6.35 13.32 -0.75
N GLN A 421 5.85 12.53 -1.69
CA GLN A 421 5.05 13.05 -2.79
C GLN A 421 3.73 13.60 -2.21
N CYS A 422 3.58 14.92 -2.20
CA CYS A 422 2.36 15.60 -1.79
C CYS A 422 1.55 16.07 -3.01
N PRO A 423 0.35 15.53 -3.29
CA PRO A 423 -0.59 16.17 -4.17
C PRO A 423 -1.43 17.17 -3.36
N VAL A 424 -1.37 18.44 -3.75
CA VAL A 424 -2.29 19.49 -3.29
C VAL A 424 -3.41 19.62 -4.33
N ALA A 425 -4.67 19.40 -3.92
CA ALA A 425 -5.82 19.94 -4.67
C ALA A 425 -7.04 20.24 -3.78
N GLN A 426 -7.31 21.54 -3.69
CA GLN A 426 -8.57 22.28 -3.57
C GLN A 426 -9.82 21.61 -2.98
N PHE A 427 -10.35 22.25 -1.94
CA PHE A 427 -11.72 22.11 -1.47
C PHE A 427 -12.60 23.19 -2.10
N GLN A 428 -13.70 22.78 -2.75
CA GLN A 428 -14.77 23.67 -3.21
C GLN A 428 -15.60 24.19 -2.02
N SER A 429 -15.94 25.47 -2.05
CA SER A 429 -16.89 26.10 -1.13
C SER A 429 -18.31 25.64 -1.45
N GLY A 430 -18.95 24.91 -0.53
CA GLY A 430 -20.37 24.55 -0.62
C GLY A 430 -20.81 23.35 0.24
N SER A 431 -19.88 22.53 0.73
CA SER A 431 -20.16 21.36 1.56
C SER A 431 -19.31 21.38 2.85
N SER A 432 -19.72 20.68 3.92
CA SER A 432 -19.04 20.72 5.23
C SER A 432 -17.51 20.51 5.14
N ALA A 433 -16.74 20.94 6.15
CA ALA A 433 -15.28 20.72 6.20
C ALA A 433 -14.87 19.23 6.02
N TYR A 434 -15.81 18.32 6.27
CA TYR A 434 -15.71 16.89 6.01
C TYR A 434 -15.99 16.55 4.52
N ALA A 435 -17.10 17.04 3.94
CA ALA A 435 -17.46 16.87 2.53
C ALA A 435 -16.44 17.42 1.53
N SER A 436 -15.70 18.44 1.95
CA SER A 436 -14.68 19.05 1.14
C SER A 436 -13.33 18.31 1.26
N SER A 437 -13.12 17.47 2.31
CA SER A 437 -12.02 16.47 2.42
C SER A 437 -12.14 15.29 1.47
N GLY A 438 -13.01 15.46 0.47
CA GLY A 438 -13.52 14.42 -0.39
C GLY A 438 -14.27 13.36 0.41
N VAL A 439 -14.87 13.72 1.55
CA VAL A 439 -15.65 12.81 2.41
C VAL A 439 -17.12 13.22 2.49
N ASN A 440 -17.93 12.75 1.56
CA ASN A 440 -19.31 13.15 1.41
C ASN A 440 -20.20 12.60 2.55
N VAL A 441 -20.35 13.39 3.62
CA VAL A 441 -21.22 13.07 4.78
C VAL A 441 -22.62 12.71 4.34
N ALA A 442 -23.21 13.48 3.41
CA ALA A 442 -24.56 13.24 2.93
C ALA A 442 -24.67 11.90 2.17
N GLU A 443 -23.60 11.47 1.50
CA GLU A 443 -23.54 10.16 0.86
C GLU A 443 -23.27 9.03 1.86
N GLY A 444 -22.58 9.32 2.97
CA GLY A 444 -22.47 8.45 4.14
C GLY A 444 -23.83 8.24 4.82
N ASP A 445 -24.57 9.33 5.08
CA ASP A 445 -25.93 9.29 5.63
C ASP A 445 -26.90 8.59 4.67
N HIS A 446 -26.79 8.86 3.37
CA HIS A 446 -27.57 8.18 2.34
C HIS A 446 -27.25 6.69 2.24
N LEU A 447 -25.98 6.29 2.36
CA LEU A 447 -25.59 4.88 2.47
C LEU A 447 -26.24 4.26 3.71
N VAL A 448 -26.14 4.93 4.86
CA VAL A 448 -26.76 4.51 6.12
C VAL A 448 -28.27 4.33 5.95
N ASP A 449 -28.96 5.25 5.28
CA ASP A 449 -30.40 5.16 5.01
C ASP A 449 -30.78 4.06 4.03
N LEU A 450 -29.92 3.78 3.03
CA LEU A 450 -30.09 2.64 2.12
C LEU A 450 -29.88 1.31 2.83
N ILE A 451 -28.88 1.20 3.73
CA ILE A 451 -28.56 -0.06 4.42
C ILE A 451 -29.43 -0.32 5.65
N LYS A 452 -29.95 0.71 6.34
CA LYS A 452 -30.82 0.59 7.53
C LYS A 452 -32.00 -0.41 7.35
N PRO A 453 -32.87 -0.29 6.32
CA PRO A 453 -33.96 -1.24 6.12
C PRO A 453 -33.45 -2.64 5.80
N LEU A 454 -32.29 -2.76 5.14
CA LEU A 454 -31.74 -4.03 4.70
C LEU A 454 -31.00 -4.77 5.83
N CYS A 455 -30.33 -4.05 6.72
CA CYS A 455 -29.85 -4.58 7.99
C CYS A 455 -31.02 -5.05 8.86
N SER A 456 -32.16 -4.37 8.79
CA SER A 456 -33.39 -4.81 9.46
C SER A 456 -33.97 -6.10 8.87
N LEU A 457 -33.79 -6.36 7.56
CA LEU A 457 -34.16 -7.64 6.92
C LEU A 457 -33.26 -8.83 7.33
N THR A 458 -32.08 -8.59 7.91
CA THR A 458 -31.28 -9.66 8.54
C THR A 458 -31.89 -10.16 9.85
N CYS A 459 -32.90 -9.45 10.36
CA CYS A 459 -33.61 -9.72 11.61
C CYS A 459 -34.81 -10.64 11.38
N LEU A 460 -34.57 -11.92 11.13
CA LEU A 460 -35.64 -12.92 11.02
C LEU A 460 -35.29 -14.18 11.80
N THR A 461 -35.34 -14.08 13.12
CA THR A 461 -35.87 -15.10 14.04
C THR A 461 -35.97 -14.48 15.42
N ALA A 462 -37.04 -14.81 16.14
CA ALA A 462 -37.49 -14.23 17.40
C ALA A 462 -36.56 -14.50 18.60
N SER A 463 -35.25 -14.30 18.47
CA SER A 463 -34.40 -14.09 19.63
C SER A 463 -34.20 -12.59 19.79
N SER A 464 -34.78 -12.04 20.84
CA SER A 464 -34.71 -10.66 21.33
C SER A 464 -33.28 -10.22 21.74
N ALA A 465 -32.25 -10.80 21.12
CA ALA A 465 -30.87 -10.64 21.53
C ALA A 465 -30.36 -9.24 21.22
N CYS A 466 -30.62 -8.69 20.04
CA CYS A 466 -30.22 -7.31 19.78
C CYS A 466 -31.25 -6.36 20.36
N LEU A 467 -30.83 -5.50 21.28
CA LEU A 467 -31.75 -4.70 22.09
C LEU A 467 -32.28 -3.46 21.34
N GLU A 468 -31.58 -2.99 20.29
CA GLU A 468 -31.93 -1.80 19.50
C GLU A 468 -31.55 -1.92 18.00
N GLY A 469 -32.00 -0.94 17.18
CA GLY A 469 -31.68 -0.81 15.75
C GLY A 469 -30.30 -0.20 15.47
N ILE A 470 -29.90 -0.11 14.20
CA ILE A 470 -28.62 0.52 13.81
C ILE A 470 -28.73 2.04 13.95
N GLY A 471 -28.00 2.60 14.92
CA GLY A 471 -27.77 4.04 15.12
C GLY A 471 -26.27 4.39 15.12
N SER A 472 -25.91 5.66 15.34
CA SER A 472 -24.54 6.20 15.23
C SER A 472 -23.50 5.62 16.22
N PHE A 473 -23.90 4.73 17.13
CA PHE A 473 -23.04 4.15 18.17
C PHE A 473 -23.00 2.61 18.18
N GLY A 474 -23.62 1.94 17.19
CA GLY A 474 -23.67 0.47 17.09
C GLY A 474 -24.76 -0.19 17.93
N ALA A 475 -25.20 -1.39 17.54
CA ALA A 475 -26.32 -2.10 18.15
C ALA A 475 -25.84 -3.14 19.20
N PRO A 476 -26.28 -3.05 20.47
CA PRO A 476 -25.89 -4.01 21.51
C PRO A 476 -26.52 -5.39 21.28
N TYR A 477 -25.74 -6.46 21.50
CA TYR A 477 -26.16 -7.86 21.36
C TYR A 477 -26.17 -8.58 22.71
N SER A 478 -27.33 -9.03 23.16
CA SER A 478 -27.58 -9.77 24.40
C SER A 478 -27.23 -11.24 24.23
N LEU A 479 -26.35 -11.71 25.11
CA LEU A 479 -25.98 -13.11 25.22
C LEU A 479 -27.01 -13.92 26.05
N ASN A 480 -28.00 -13.29 26.68
CA ASN A 480 -28.94 -13.97 27.56
C ASN A 480 -29.81 -15.00 26.81
N ASN A 481 -30.12 -14.75 25.54
CA ASN A 481 -30.85 -15.69 24.68
C ASN A 481 -29.97 -16.82 24.10
N CYS A 482 -28.66 -16.78 24.35
CA CYS A 482 -27.77 -17.87 23.97
C CYS A 482 -27.84 -19.02 25.00
N SER A 483 -28.36 -18.78 26.21
CA SER A 483 -28.35 -19.70 27.37
C SER A 483 -29.01 -21.07 27.16
N GLY A 484 -29.94 -21.21 26.21
CA GLY A 484 -30.60 -22.50 25.92
C GLY A 484 -29.72 -23.55 25.22
N ASP A 485 -28.60 -23.14 24.62
CA ASP A 485 -27.72 -24.00 23.81
C ASP A 485 -26.39 -24.38 24.50
N PHE A 486 -26.08 -23.79 25.66
CA PHE A 486 -24.81 -24.01 26.36
C PHE A 486 -25.07 -24.76 27.67
N LEU A 487 -24.53 -25.98 27.74
CA LEU A 487 -24.56 -26.82 28.94
C LEU A 487 -23.55 -26.26 29.96
N GLY A 488 -23.92 -25.19 30.66
CA GLY A 488 -23.43 -24.89 32.01
C GLY A 488 -21.96 -24.49 32.22
N HIS A 489 -21.16 -24.23 31.19
CA HIS A 489 -19.76 -23.81 31.37
C HIS A 489 -19.38 -22.59 30.52
N SER A 490 -18.52 -21.72 31.10
CA SER A 490 -18.10 -20.42 30.57
C SER A 490 -17.81 -20.44 29.06
N PRO A 491 -18.60 -19.74 28.23
CA PRO A 491 -18.36 -19.68 26.78
C PRO A 491 -17.18 -18.75 26.45
N ASP A 492 -16.36 -19.13 25.46
CA ASP A 492 -15.24 -18.33 24.98
C ASP A 492 -15.62 -17.59 23.68
N PRO A 493 -15.34 -16.28 23.56
CA PRO A 493 -15.57 -15.52 22.33
C PRO A 493 -14.50 -15.83 21.28
N VAL A 494 -14.93 -16.02 20.02
CA VAL A 494 -14.05 -16.14 18.84
C VAL A 494 -14.21 -14.89 17.99
N LEU A 495 -13.13 -14.11 17.87
CA LEU A 495 -13.06 -12.90 17.04
C LEU A 495 -12.19 -13.17 15.81
N VAL A 496 -12.72 -12.88 14.62
CA VAL A 496 -11.98 -12.96 13.35
C VAL A 496 -12.14 -11.64 12.60
N CYS A 497 -11.02 -11.00 12.27
CA CYS A 497 -10.96 -9.79 11.44
C CYS A 497 -10.14 -10.08 10.17
N GLU A 498 -10.70 -9.87 8.99
CA GLU A 498 -10.02 -10.13 7.71
C GLU A 498 -10.14 -8.95 6.73
N PRO A 499 -9.03 -8.50 6.11
CA PRO A 499 -9.06 -7.57 4.99
C PRO A 499 -9.27 -8.33 3.67
N VAL A 500 -10.21 -7.91 2.83
CA VAL A 500 -10.58 -8.67 1.61
C VAL A 500 -10.68 -7.76 0.39
N GLY A 501 -10.08 -8.19 -0.73
CA GLY A 501 -10.11 -7.48 -2.03
C GLY A 501 -11.23 -7.91 -2.98
N GLY A 502 -12.40 -8.31 -2.46
CA GLY A 502 -13.58 -8.82 -3.18
C GLY A 502 -14.89 -8.13 -2.74
N VAL A 503 -16.01 -8.40 -3.42
CA VAL A 503 -17.32 -7.73 -3.21
C VAL A 503 -17.98 -8.32 -1.94
N GLY A 504 -18.71 -7.57 -1.11
CA GLY A 504 -18.97 -7.92 0.30
C GLY A 504 -19.60 -9.28 0.68
N VAL A 505 -20.12 -10.10 -0.25
CA VAL A 505 -20.34 -11.55 -0.02
C VAL A 505 -19.02 -12.23 0.40
N ASP A 506 -17.96 -11.92 -0.34
CA ASP A 506 -16.61 -12.43 -0.16
C ASP A 506 -16.08 -12.09 1.23
N LEU A 507 -16.36 -10.86 1.68
CA LEU A 507 -15.95 -10.34 2.99
C LEU A 507 -16.60 -11.14 4.14
N VAL A 508 -17.92 -11.30 4.07
CA VAL A 508 -18.69 -12.07 5.07
C VAL A 508 -18.27 -13.53 5.05
N ALA A 509 -18.22 -14.15 3.87
CA ALA A 509 -17.90 -15.57 3.72
C ALA A 509 -16.50 -15.88 4.28
N MET A 510 -15.51 -15.04 4.04
CA MET A 510 -14.15 -15.22 4.57
C MET A 510 -14.12 -15.23 6.10
N CYS A 511 -14.75 -14.26 6.76
CA CYS A 511 -14.76 -14.16 8.21
C CYS A 511 -15.62 -15.28 8.85
N VAL A 512 -16.80 -15.53 8.28
CA VAL A 512 -17.73 -16.53 8.79
C VAL A 512 -17.16 -17.94 8.66
N ASN A 513 -16.58 -18.29 7.52
CA ASN A 513 -16.01 -19.62 7.31
C ASN A 513 -14.82 -19.88 8.25
N ASP A 514 -14.03 -18.86 8.60
CA ASP A 514 -12.97 -18.96 9.61
C ASP A 514 -13.52 -19.19 11.03
N VAL A 515 -14.60 -18.49 11.41
CA VAL A 515 -15.31 -18.74 12.68
C VAL A 515 -15.90 -20.16 12.71
N LEU A 516 -16.47 -20.63 11.60
CA LEU A 516 -17.00 -21.99 11.46
C LEU A 516 -15.91 -23.06 11.62
N CYS A 517 -14.70 -22.81 11.13
CA CYS A 517 -13.57 -23.73 11.28
C CYS A 517 -13.15 -23.95 12.74
N ARG A 518 -13.54 -23.06 13.65
CA ARG A 518 -13.33 -23.20 15.11
C ARG A 518 -14.48 -23.92 15.81
N GLY A 519 -15.51 -24.35 15.06
CA GLY A 519 -16.75 -24.91 15.61
C GLY A 519 -17.67 -23.86 16.21
N ALA A 520 -17.30 -22.57 16.10
CA ALA A 520 -18.06 -21.48 16.68
C ALA A 520 -19.30 -21.15 15.86
N ARG A 521 -20.33 -20.65 16.56
CA ARG A 521 -21.53 -20.06 15.99
C ARG A 521 -21.33 -18.58 15.78
N PRO A 522 -21.23 -18.10 14.52
CA PRO A 522 -21.33 -16.68 14.23
C PRO A 522 -22.59 -16.08 14.88
N LEU A 523 -22.40 -14.97 15.59
CA LEU A 523 -23.43 -14.23 16.30
C LEU A 523 -23.80 -12.97 15.51
N PHE A 524 -22.79 -12.14 15.27
CA PHE A 524 -22.93 -10.89 14.57
C PHE A 524 -21.70 -10.54 13.76
N PHE A 525 -21.87 -9.54 12.90
CA PHE A 525 -20.86 -9.06 11.97
C PHE A 525 -20.73 -7.54 12.08
N LEU A 526 -19.51 -7.05 11.95
CA LEU A 526 -19.22 -5.65 11.70
C LEU A 526 -18.36 -5.51 10.44
N ASP A 527 -18.55 -4.44 9.72
CA ASP A 527 -17.77 -4.12 8.54
C ASP A 527 -17.17 -2.72 8.61
N THR A 528 -16.04 -2.54 7.95
CA THR A 528 -15.45 -1.22 7.67
C THR A 528 -15.31 -1.09 6.17
N TYR A 529 -15.99 -0.10 5.62
CA TYR A 529 -15.92 0.30 4.22
C TYR A 529 -14.98 1.49 4.10
N SER A 530 -13.77 1.27 3.58
CA SER A 530 -12.81 2.34 3.32
C SER A 530 -12.64 2.56 1.82
N CYS A 531 -12.68 3.80 1.36
CA CYS A 531 -12.57 4.07 -0.09
C CYS A 531 -11.95 5.43 -0.38
N GLY A 532 -11.48 5.64 -1.61
CA GLY A 532 -11.00 6.96 -2.03
C GLY A 532 -12.13 7.96 -2.30
N ARG A 533 -13.28 7.47 -2.76
CA ARG A 533 -14.51 8.24 -2.95
C ARG A 533 -15.73 7.35 -2.72
N LEU A 534 -16.67 7.81 -1.90
CA LEU A 534 -17.86 7.09 -1.50
C LEU A 534 -18.96 7.30 -2.54
N ASP A 535 -19.52 6.19 -3.01
CA ASP A 535 -20.75 6.14 -3.80
C ASP A 535 -21.70 5.23 -3.02
N ALA A 536 -22.79 5.78 -2.50
CA ALA A 536 -23.73 5.07 -1.63
C ALA A 536 -24.38 3.90 -2.37
N ARG A 537 -24.53 3.94 -3.70
CA ARG A 537 -25.07 2.81 -4.47
C ARG A 537 -24.03 1.71 -4.66
N VAL A 538 -22.75 2.05 -4.83
CA VAL A 538 -21.64 1.09 -4.86
C VAL A 538 -21.44 0.49 -3.46
N GLY A 539 -21.36 1.30 -2.42
CA GLY A 539 -21.27 0.90 -1.02
C GLY A 539 -22.49 0.05 -0.61
N CYS A 540 -23.70 0.45 -1.00
CA CYS A 540 -24.92 -0.35 -0.85
C CYS A 540 -24.76 -1.69 -1.58
N ARG A 541 -24.43 -1.73 -2.87
CA ARG A 541 -24.21 -3.00 -3.61
C ARG A 541 -23.12 -3.89 -2.99
N LEU A 542 -22.06 -3.30 -2.42
CA LEU A 542 -20.96 -4.01 -1.77
C LEU A 542 -21.38 -4.54 -0.39
N HIS A 543 -22.09 -3.75 0.40
CA HIS A 543 -22.68 -4.16 1.69
C HIS A 543 -23.83 -5.17 1.50
N LEU A 544 -24.53 -5.13 0.35
CA LEU A 544 -25.84 -5.77 0.17
C LEU A 544 -25.93 -6.91 -0.82
N ARG A 545 -24.81 -7.33 -1.40
CA ARG A 545 -24.80 -8.71 -1.90
C ARG A 545 -24.53 -9.63 -0.72
N ARG A 546 -25.65 -10.07 -0.11
CA ARG A 546 -25.87 -11.35 0.60
C ARG A 546 -25.06 -11.62 1.87
N LEU A 547 -25.38 -10.89 2.96
CA LEU A 547 -25.50 -11.59 4.24
C LEU A 547 -26.57 -12.70 4.05
N PRO A 548 -26.30 -13.97 4.40
CA PRO A 548 -27.28 -15.04 4.22
C PRO A 548 -28.56 -14.66 4.99
N PRO A 549 -29.72 -14.54 4.31
CA PRO A 549 -30.96 -14.09 4.94
C PRO A 549 -31.27 -14.90 6.21
N GLY A 550 -31.58 -14.19 7.31
CA GLY A 550 -32.10 -14.75 8.55
C GLY A 550 -31.10 -15.47 9.46
N ARG A 551 -29.79 -15.23 9.33
CA ARG A 551 -28.77 -16.08 9.99
C ARG A 551 -27.57 -15.40 10.64
N LEU A 552 -27.18 -14.20 10.19
CA LEU A 552 -26.10 -13.41 10.76
C LEU A 552 -26.54 -11.94 10.77
N ARG A 553 -26.48 -11.29 11.94
CA ARG A 553 -26.91 -9.89 12.08
C ARG A 553 -25.71 -8.94 11.93
N SER A 554 -25.85 -7.93 11.08
CA SER A 554 -24.95 -6.78 11.13
C SER A 554 -25.34 -5.92 12.34
N VAL A 555 -24.40 -5.70 13.26
CA VAL A 555 -24.64 -4.90 14.48
C VAL A 555 -24.05 -3.49 14.36
N GLY A 556 -23.32 -3.21 13.30
CA GLY A 556 -22.75 -1.90 13.05
C GLY A 556 -21.60 -2.01 12.06
N GLY A 557 -21.20 -0.87 11.51
CA GLY A 557 -20.07 -0.78 10.62
C GLY A 557 -19.58 0.65 10.54
N GLU A 558 -18.38 0.83 10.02
CA GLU A 558 -17.74 2.12 9.86
C GLU A 558 -17.55 2.42 8.37
N THR A 559 -17.78 3.67 7.97
CA THR A 559 -17.59 4.10 6.57
C THR A 559 -16.57 5.22 6.55
N ALA A 560 -15.39 4.94 6.01
CA ALA A 560 -14.26 5.86 5.94
C ALA A 560 -13.93 6.21 4.49
N GLU A 561 -14.41 7.35 4.02
CA GLU A 561 -13.88 7.93 2.79
C GLU A 561 -12.51 8.56 3.12
N MET A 562 -11.45 8.04 2.54
CA MET A 562 -10.06 8.46 2.76
C MET A 562 -9.38 8.70 1.40
N PRO A 563 -9.75 9.77 0.67
CA PRO A 563 -9.19 10.13 -0.65
C PRO A 563 -7.67 10.37 -0.67
N GLY A 564 -7.03 10.51 0.50
CA GLY A 564 -5.57 10.59 0.66
C GLY A 564 -4.88 9.26 0.98
N MET A 565 -5.64 8.20 1.26
CA MET A 565 -5.14 6.83 1.55
C MET A 565 -5.47 5.85 0.42
N TYR A 566 -6.63 6.00 -0.22
CA TYR A 566 -7.11 5.19 -1.34
C TYR A 566 -7.23 6.05 -2.60
N ALA A 567 -6.85 5.50 -3.76
CA ALA A 567 -7.01 6.16 -5.06
C ALA A 567 -8.49 6.46 -5.34
N ARG A 568 -8.78 7.66 -5.86
CA ARG A 568 -10.14 8.22 -6.00
C ARG A 568 -11.01 7.55 -7.06
N ASP A 569 -10.43 6.73 -7.93
CA ASP A 569 -11.03 6.23 -9.16
C ASP A 569 -11.55 4.79 -9.09
N SER A 570 -11.29 4.02 -8.02
CA SER A 570 -11.94 2.70 -7.78
C SER A 570 -11.41 1.87 -6.60
N SER A 571 -10.38 2.31 -5.85
CA SER A 571 -9.86 1.46 -4.77
C SER A 571 -10.73 1.54 -3.52
N VAL A 572 -11.28 0.40 -3.15
CA VAL A 572 -12.01 0.16 -1.90
C VAL A 572 -11.21 -0.87 -1.10
N ASP A 573 -11.11 -0.64 0.21
CA ASP A 573 -10.69 -1.66 1.17
C ASP A 573 -11.86 -1.98 2.08
N LEU A 574 -12.14 -3.28 2.19
CA LEU A 574 -13.21 -3.82 2.99
C LEU A 574 -12.59 -4.65 4.10
N ILE A 575 -12.92 -4.31 5.33
CA ILE A 575 -12.53 -5.08 6.51
C ILE A 575 -13.78 -5.65 7.16
N GLY A 576 -13.80 -6.96 7.35
CA GLY A 576 -14.90 -7.66 7.98
C GLY A 576 -14.48 -8.16 9.35
N CYS A 577 -15.39 -8.11 10.30
CA CYS A 577 -15.21 -8.61 11.65
C CYS A 577 -16.40 -9.50 12.01
N CYS A 578 -16.14 -10.80 12.22
CA CYS A 578 -17.16 -11.73 12.68
C CYS A 578 -16.87 -12.15 14.11
N VAL A 579 -17.91 -12.06 14.96
CA VAL A 579 -17.87 -12.57 16.33
C VAL A 579 -18.70 -13.84 16.38
N GLY A 580 -18.09 -14.93 16.86
CA GLY A 580 -18.76 -16.18 17.13
C GLY A 580 -18.58 -16.64 18.57
N ILE A 581 -19.42 -17.59 18.97
CA ILE A 581 -19.39 -18.21 20.30
C ILE A 581 -19.29 -19.72 20.17
N VAL A 582 -18.50 -20.35 21.04
CA VAL A 582 -18.38 -21.80 21.11
C VAL A 582 -18.24 -22.22 22.56
N ASP A 583 -18.81 -23.38 22.89
CA ASP A 583 -18.44 -24.07 24.12
C ASP A 583 -16.99 -24.53 24.00
N ARG A 584 -16.15 -24.22 24.98
CA ARG A 584 -14.73 -24.58 24.99
C ARG A 584 -14.50 -26.07 24.73
N SER A 585 -15.37 -26.94 25.26
CA SER A 585 -15.29 -28.39 25.03
C SER A 585 -15.53 -28.79 23.56
N ARG A 586 -16.24 -27.96 22.79
CA ARG A 586 -16.63 -28.19 21.39
C ARG A 586 -15.76 -27.43 20.38
N MET A 587 -14.71 -26.74 20.84
CA MET A 587 -13.82 -26.00 19.95
C MET A 587 -13.07 -26.94 18.98
N LEU A 588 -12.89 -26.48 17.74
CA LEU A 588 -12.15 -27.18 16.68
C LEU A 588 -10.84 -26.44 16.34
N PRO A 589 -9.83 -27.10 15.74
CA PRO A 589 -9.78 -28.54 15.43
C PRO A 589 -9.50 -29.40 16.67
N ARG A 590 -10.08 -30.61 16.71
CA ARG A 590 -9.80 -31.65 17.73
C ARG A 590 -8.76 -32.63 17.21
N LEU A 591 -7.51 -32.19 17.27
CA LEU A 591 -6.35 -32.89 16.69
C LEU A 591 -6.11 -34.27 17.32
N ASP A 592 -6.40 -34.40 18.62
CA ASP A 592 -6.33 -35.64 19.41
C ASP A 592 -7.25 -36.76 18.90
N GLN A 593 -8.28 -36.39 18.12
CA GLN A 593 -9.36 -37.28 17.69
C GLN A 593 -9.26 -37.69 16.22
N MET A 594 -8.25 -37.19 15.49
CA MET A 594 -7.98 -37.52 14.10
C MET A 594 -7.11 -38.79 14.01
N ALA A 595 -7.38 -39.64 13.03
CA ALA A 595 -6.60 -40.85 12.77
C ALA A 595 -6.40 -41.07 11.27
N ALA A 596 -5.38 -41.85 10.90
CA ALA A 596 -5.25 -42.33 9.52
C ALA A 596 -6.49 -43.14 9.11
N GLY A 597 -6.94 -42.98 7.87
CA GLY A 597 -8.19 -43.54 7.33
C GLY A 597 -9.43 -42.67 7.57
N ASP A 598 -9.32 -41.54 8.27
CA ASP A 598 -10.44 -40.60 8.40
C ASP A 598 -10.73 -39.94 7.03
N PRO A 599 -11.99 -40.01 6.53
CA PRO A 599 -12.35 -39.40 5.25
C PRO A 599 -12.21 -37.87 5.25
N ILE A 600 -11.69 -37.36 4.14
CA ILE A 600 -11.67 -35.94 3.81
C ILE A 600 -12.82 -35.68 2.83
N VAL A 601 -13.75 -34.85 3.25
CA VAL A 601 -14.90 -34.40 2.47
C VAL A 601 -14.66 -32.96 2.03
N ALA A 602 -14.96 -32.65 0.77
CA ALA A 602 -14.79 -31.34 0.18
C ALA A 602 -16.13 -30.70 -0.17
N LEU A 603 -16.19 -29.37 -0.07
CA LEU A 603 -17.27 -28.54 -0.61
C LEU A 603 -16.74 -27.72 -1.79
N LEU A 604 -17.49 -27.69 -2.89
CA LEU A 604 -17.08 -27.01 -4.12
C LEU A 604 -17.01 -25.49 -3.93
N SER A 605 -15.97 -24.86 -4.47
CA SER A 605 -15.89 -23.40 -4.57
C SER A 605 -16.72 -22.91 -5.77
N SER A 606 -17.24 -21.70 -5.65
CA SER A 606 -17.89 -20.95 -6.73
C SER A 606 -16.89 -20.35 -7.74
N GLY A 607 -15.58 -20.52 -7.55
CA GLY A 607 -14.54 -19.90 -8.38
C GLY A 607 -13.27 -19.60 -7.59
N LEU A 608 -12.64 -18.46 -7.85
CA LEU A 608 -11.41 -18.02 -7.16
C LEU A 608 -11.63 -17.66 -5.68
N HIS A 609 -12.89 -17.43 -5.27
CA HIS A 609 -13.26 -16.82 -4.00
C HIS A 609 -12.58 -15.45 -3.84
N SER A 610 -11.76 -15.26 -2.81
CA SER A 610 -11.08 -14.00 -2.49
C SER A 610 -9.56 -14.05 -2.65
N ASN A 611 -9.01 -15.14 -3.21
CA ASN A 611 -7.56 -15.39 -3.30
C ASN A 611 -7.07 -15.52 -4.75
N GLY A 612 -5.78 -15.29 -4.98
CA GLY A 612 -5.15 -15.43 -6.30
C GLY A 612 -5.36 -14.27 -7.27
N TYR A 613 -6.12 -13.23 -6.89
CA TYR A 613 -6.42 -12.08 -7.76
C TYR A 613 -5.20 -11.24 -8.16
N SER A 614 -4.12 -11.22 -7.38
CA SER A 614 -2.91 -10.49 -7.77
C SER A 614 -2.27 -11.06 -9.04
N LEU A 615 -2.21 -12.40 -9.14
CA LEU A 615 -1.74 -13.07 -10.34
C LEU A 615 -2.76 -12.94 -11.47
N ALA A 616 -4.05 -13.15 -11.18
CA ALA A 616 -5.10 -13.01 -12.17
C ALA A 616 -5.09 -11.60 -12.81
N ARG A 617 -4.99 -10.53 -12.02
CA ARG A 617 -4.87 -9.14 -12.52
C ARG A 617 -3.61 -8.93 -13.37
N LYS A 618 -2.48 -9.52 -12.99
CA LYS A 618 -1.24 -9.43 -13.78
C LYS A 618 -1.41 -10.07 -15.16
N MET A 619 -2.10 -11.20 -15.26
CA MET A 619 -2.39 -11.88 -16.52
C MET A 619 -3.41 -11.12 -17.38
N ILE A 620 -4.47 -10.59 -16.77
CA ILE A 620 -5.52 -9.83 -17.48
C ILE A 620 -4.95 -8.57 -18.15
N ARG A 621 -3.98 -7.89 -17.52
CA ARG A 621 -3.32 -6.71 -18.10
C ARG A 621 -2.55 -7.00 -19.40
N GLN A 622 -2.25 -8.27 -19.67
CA GLN A 622 -1.54 -8.69 -20.87
C GLN A 622 -2.50 -9.12 -21.99
N LEU A 623 -3.81 -9.15 -21.73
CA LEU A 623 -4.83 -9.51 -22.72
C LEU A 623 -5.32 -8.27 -23.49
N PRO A 624 -5.68 -8.42 -24.79
CA PRO A 624 -6.06 -7.29 -25.65
C PRO A 624 -7.23 -6.45 -25.12
N ASP A 625 -8.25 -7.09 -24.53
CA ASP A 625 -9.48 -6.44 -24.07
C ASP A 625 -9.60 -6.42 -22.53
N GLY A 626 -8.49 -6.64 -21.81
CA GLY A 626 -8.46 -6.66 -20.35
C GLY A 626 -9.53 -7.58 -19.74
N TYR A 627 -10.36 -7.06 -18.83
CA TYR A 627 -11.43 -7.82 -18.15
C TYR A 627 -12.57 -8.28 -19.07
N ASN A 628 -12.71 -7.66 -20.24
CA ASN A 628 -13.71 -8.03 -21.25
C ASN A 628 -13.20 -9.12 -22.19
N SER A 629 -11.91 -9.46 -22.10
CA SER A 629 -11.34 -10.58 -22.83
C SER A 629 -12.12 -11.85 -22.49
N ARG A 630 -12.47 -12.60 -23.52
CA ARG A 630 -13.11 -13.91 -23.34
C ARG A 630 -12.08 -14.84 -22.73
N VAL A 631 -12.49 -15.54 -21.68
CA VAL A 631 -11.67 -16.61 -21.11
C VAL A 631 -11.80 -17.77 -22.08
N ALA A 632 -10.67 -18.26 -22.62
CA ALA A 632 -10.71 -19.46 -23.45
C ALA A 632 -11.44 -20.57 -22.69
N TYR A 633 -12.23 -21.40 -23.39
CA TYR A 633 -13.13 -22.44 -22.85
C TYR A 633 -14.51 -22.01 -22.30
N SER A 634 -14.85 -20.72 -22.37
CA SER A 634 -16.22 -20.21 -22.16
C SER A 634 -16.69 -19.39 -23.36
N THR A 635 -17.73 -19.85 -24.05
CA THR A 635 -18.28 -19.18 -25.24
C THR A 635 -19.23 -18.02 -24.91
N MET A 636 -19.60 -17.85 -23.64
CA MET A 636 -20.67 -16.93 -23.21
C MET A 636 -20.27 -16.01 -22.05
N THR A 637 -19.09 -16.16 -21.44
CA THR A 637 -18.69 -15.37 -20.26
C THR A 637 -17.32 -14.71 -20.42
N THR A 638 -17.26 -13.41 -20.14
CA THR A 638 -16.05 -12.62 -19.99
C THR A 638 -15.29 -13.02 -18.72
N PHE A 639 -14.02 -12.61 -18.59
CA PHE A 639 -13.29 -12.77 -17.33
C PHE A 639 -14.05 -12.13 -16.16
N ALA A 640 -14.58 -10.92 -16.36
CA ALA A 640 -15.35 -10.21 -15.34
C ALA A 640 -16.55 -11.01 -14.82
N SER A 641 -17.34 -11.62 -15.71
CA SER A 641 -18.51 -12.43 -15.33
C SER A 641 -18.13 -13.77 -14.71
N SER A 642 -17.03 -14.38 -15.15
CA SER A 642 -16.55 -15.67 -14.62
C SER A 642 -15.87 -15.53 -13.25
N ALA A 643 -15.20 -14.40 -12.99
CA ALA A 643 -14.56 -14.10 -11.72
C ALA A 643 -15.54 -13.53 -10.68
N SER A 644 -16.60 -12.84 -11.13
CA SER A 644 -17.57 -12.17 -10.24
C SER A 644 -18.90 -12.94 -10.08
N GLY A 645 -19.02 -14.13 -10.68
CA GLY A 645 -20.29 -14.79 -10.98
C GLY A 645 -21.21 -15.07 -9.78
N ASP A 646 -20.66 -15.48 -8.63
CA ASP A 646 -21.50 -15.90 -7.49
C ASP A 646 -21.02 -15.42 -6.11
N GLY A 647 -19.88 -14.72 -6.04
CA GLY A 647 -19.20 -14.43 -4.77
C GLY A 647 -18.71 -15.69 -4.05
N ALA A 648 -17.92 -15.55 -2.98
CA ALA A 648 -17.40 -16.67 -2.23
C ALA A 648 -18.55 -17.39 -1.50
N SER A 649 -18.54 -18.71 -1.57
CA SER A 649 -19.54 -19.55 -0.93
C SER A 649 -19.53 -19.37 0.59
N CYS A 650 -20.63 -18.87 1.15
CA CYS A 650 -20.83 -18.76 2.60
C CYS A 650 -21.49 -20.04 3.13
N TRP A 651 -20.72 -20.86 3.83
CA TRP A 651 -21.19 -22.20 4.26
C TRP A 651 -21.95 -22.18 5.58
N PHE A 652 -22.37 -21.01 6.06
CA PHE A 652 -23.12 -20.89 7.31
C PHE A 652 -24.41 -21.72 7.29
N SER A 653 -25.13 -21.71 6.17
CA SER A 653 -26.41 -22.41 6.08
C SER A 653 -26.26 -23.93 6.11
N ALA A 654 -25.18 -24.40 5.48
CA ALA A 654 -24.80 -25.78 5.28
C ALA A 654 -24.12 -26.40 6.52
N ALA A 655 -23.15 -25.69 7.13
CA ALA A 655 -22.31 -26.23 8.20
C ALA A 655 -22.86 -26.02 9.62
N ASN A 656 -23.67 -24.98 9.86
CA ASN A 656 -24.25 -24.70 11.20
C ASN A 656 -25.14 -25.84 11.76
N PRO A 657 -26.02 -26.50 10.98
CA PRO A 657 -26.88 -27.59 11.45
C PRO A 657 -26.15 -28.92 11.73
N VAL A 658 -24.88 -29.02 11.37
CA VAL A 658 -24.09 -30.27 11.38
C VAL A 658 -23.15 -30.33 12.59
N ARG A 659 -23.10 -29.24 13.39
CA ARG A 659 -22.14 -28.97 14.49
C ARG A 659 -22.16 -29.87 15.72
N PRO A 660 -23.25 -30.53 16.14
CA PRO A 660 -23.17 -31.31 17.38
C PRO A 660 -22.20 -32.51 17.28
N ASN A 661 -21.95 -33.03 16.07
CA ASN A 661 -21.32 -34.34 15.90
C ASN A 661 -20.22 -34.44 14.82
N HIS A 662 -19.95 -33.40 14.03
CA HIS A 662 -19.02 -33.50 12.90
C HIS A 662 -17.81 -32.59 13.08
N ARG A 663 -16.63 -33.14 12.81
CA ARG A 663 -15.31 -32.54 13.08
C ARG A 663 -14.86 -31.78 11.83
N ILE A 664 -14.93 -30.44 11.83
CA ILE A 664 -14.66 -29.60 10.65
C ILE A 664 -13.17 -29.19 10.61
N SER A 665 -12.56 -29.13 9.41
CA SER A 665 -11.19 -28.63 9.23
C SER A 665 -10.87 -28.08 7.82
N SER A 666 -10.63 -26.76 7.81
CA SER A 666 -9.92 -25.92 6.83
C SER A 666 -10.78 -25.14 5.82
N HIS A 667 -10.79 -23.81 5.99
CA HIS A 667 -11.24 -22.82 5.03
C HIS A 667 -10.03 -22.34 4.19
N ASN A 668 -10.15 -22.38 2.87
CA ASN A 668 -9.07 -22.04 1.91
C ASN A 668 -8.88 -20.51 1.73
N GLY A 669 -9.17 -19.71 2.77
CA GLY A 669 -9.19 -18.24 2.71
C GLY A 669 -7.85 -17.54 2.96
N ARG A 670 -6.90 -18.15 3.67
CA ARG A 670 -5.66 -17.46 4.10
C ARG A 670 -4.46 -17.87 3.29
N ARG A 671 -3.99 -17.08 2.31
CA ARG A 671 -2.63 -17.01 1.66
C ARG A 671 -1.70 -18.26 1.58
N HIS A 672 -2.18 -19.45 1.88
CA HIS A 672 -1.38 -20.58 2.31
C HIS A 672 -2.19 -21.87 2.16
N HIS A 673 -2.14 -22.38 0.94
CA HIS A 673 -1.78 -23.74 0.56
C HIS A 673 -2.59 -24.89 1.15
N TRP A 674 -3.03 -25.78 0.26
CA TRP A 674 -3.48 -27.12 0.61
C TRP A 674 -2.37 -27.91 1.33
N LYS A 675 -1.11 -27.48 1.16
CA LYS A 675 0.08 -27.98 1.87
C LYS A 675 0.19 -27.51 3.33
N SER A 676 -0.67 -26.61 3.83
CA SER A 676 -0.56 -26.15 5.22
C SER A 676 -1.21 -27.17 6.17
N ALA A 677 -0.37 -28.01 6.78
CA ALA A 677 -0.71 -28.99 7.81
C ALA A 677 -1.25 -28.35 9.13
N ARG A 678 -1.76 -27.12 9.10
CA ARG A 678 -2.16 -26.34 10.29
C ARG A 678 -3.37 -26.91 11.02
N CYS A 679 -4.16 -27.73 10.34
CA CYS A 679 -5.31 -28.41 10.93
C CYS A 679 -5.12 -29.93 11.03
N LEU A 680 -3.89 -30.43 10.82
CA LEU A 680 -3.53 -31.83 10.98
C LEU A 680 -2.54 -31.99 12.15
N PRO A 681 -2.61 -33.09 12.92
CA PRO A 681 -1.55 -33.46 13.85
C PRO A 681 -0.21 -33.65 13.12
N THR A 682 0.91 -33.41 13.81
CA THR A 682 2.26 -33.53 13.23
C THR A 682 2.62 -34.93 12.70
N HIS A 683 1.91 -35.95 13.16
CA HIS A 683 2.11 -37.35 12.77
C HIS A 683 1.18 -37.82 11.64
N LEU A 684 0.21 -36.99 11.20
CA LEU A 684 -0.71 -37.31 10.12
C LEU A 684 -0.49 -36.39 8.92
N GLY A 685 -0.80 -36.92 7.75
CA GLY A 685 -0.91 -36.17 6.50
C GLY A 685 -2.22 -36.46 5.79
N ALA A 686 -2.35 -35.95 4.57
CA ALA A 686 -3.55 -36.10 3.76
C ALA A 686 -3.20 -36.58 2.35
N TYR A 687 -3.98 -37.54 1.84
CA TYR A 687 -4.06 -37.82 0.41
C TYR A 687 -5.27 -37.11 -0.18
N ILE A 688 -5.07 -36.40 -1.28
CA ILE A 688 -6.14 -35.68 -1.99
C ILE A 688 -6.12 -36.13 -3.46
N ASN A 689 -7.24 -36.68 -3.93
CA ASN A 689 -7.41 -37.14 -5.29
C ASN A 689 -7.98 -36.00 -6.18
N LEU A 690 -7.13 -35.43 -7.04
CA LEU A 690 -7.47 -34.33 -7.95
C LEU A 690 -8.38 -34.75 -9.13
N THR A 691 -8.67 -36.04 -9.31
CA THR A 691 -9.68 -36.50 -10.27
C THR A 691 -11.10 -36.52 -9.69
N ALA A 692 -11.24 -36.38 -8.36
CA ALA A 692 -12.53 -36.44 -7.68
C ALA A 692 -13.46 -35.26 -8.00
N TRP A 693 -12.94 -34.19 -8.62
CA TRP A 693 -13.74 -33.07 -9.11
C TRP A 693 -13.10 -32.41 -10.32
N GLN A 694 -13.87 -31.55 -10.99
CA GLN A 694 -13.35 -30.76 -12.09
C GLN A 694 -12.86 -29.39 -11.60
N ILE A 695 -11.57 -29.12 -11.83
CA ILE A 695 -11.01 -27.79 -11.60
C ILE A 695 -11.75 -26.78 -12.49
N PRO A 696 -12.26 -25.66 -11.91
CA PRO A 696 -12.99 -24.64 -12.65
C PRO A 696 -12.21 -24.14 -13.87
N LYS A 697 -12.92 -23.96 -14.99
CA LYS A 697 -12.33 -23.54 -16.27
C LYS A 697 -11.50 -22.26 -16.15
N LEU A 698 -11.95 -21.30 -15.34
CA LEU A 698 -11.23 -20.06 -15.06
C LEU A 698 -9.85 -20.31 -14.43
N ILE A 699 -9.79 -21.21 -13.45
CA ILE A 699 -8.55 -21.54 -12.74
C ILE A 699 -7.62 -22.30 -13.67
N ARG A 700 -8.15 -23.26 -14.44
CA ARG A 700 -7.37 -23.99 -15.45
C ARG A 700 -6.79 -23.05 -16.52
N TRP A 701 -7.56 -22.07 -16.97
CA TRP A 701 -7.08 -21.03 -17.87
C TRP A 701 -5.97 -20.18 -17.24
N LEU A 702 -6.13 -19.75 -15.98
CA LEU A 702 -5.08 -19.01 -15.26
C LEU A 702 -3.79 -19.82 -15.11
N MET A 703 -3.91 -21.12 -14.81
CA MET A 703 -2.77 -22.02 -14.72
C MET A 703 -2.04 -22.12 -16.06
N HIS A 704 -2.79 -22.33 -17.14
CA HIS A 704 -2.26 -22.38 -18.51
C HIS A 704 -1.53 -21.09 -18.87
N SER A 705 -2.19 -19.94 -18.71
CA SER A 705 -1.65 -18.64 -19.10
C SER A 705 -0.41 -18.25 -18.29
N ALA A 706 -0.32 -18.69 -17.03
CA ALA A 706 0.84 -18.45 -16.18
C ALA A 706 1.97 -19.50 -16.30
N GLY A 707 1.77 -20.56 -17.09
CA GLY A 707 2.73 -21.69 -17.17
C GLY A 707 2.85 -22.46 -15.85
N MET A 708 1.80 -22.47 -15.03
CA MET A 708 1.79 -22.97 -13.67
C MET A 708 1.47 -24.47 -13.62
N GLY A 709 2.26 -25.23 -12.87
CA GLY A 709 1.97 -26.64 -12.56
C GLY A 709 0.84 -26.78 -11.54
N ILE A 710 0.19 -27.96 -11.47
CA ILE A 710 -0.93 -28.19 -10.53
C ILE A 710 -0.51 -28.03 -9.07
N GLU A 711 0.70 -28.42 -8.70
CA GLU A 711 1.21 -28.21 -7.35
C GLU A 711 1.30 -26.72 -6.96
N GLU A 712 1.79 -25.88 -7.87
CA GLU A 712 1.88 -24.44 -7.68
C GLU A 712 0.49 -23.79 -7.69
N ALA A 713 -0.42 -24.33 -8.50
CA ALA A 713 -1.82 -23.92 -8.55
C ALA A 713 -2.55 -24.21 -7.24
N CYS A 714 -2.38 -25.39 -6.66
CA CYS A 714 -2.92 -25.73 -5.33
C CYS A 714 -2.27 -24.92 -4.20
N CYS A 715 -1.10 -24.31 -4.45
CA CYS A 715 -0.49 -23.35 -3.53
C CYS A 715 -1.04 -21.93 -3.69
N THR A 716 -1.63 -21.59 -4.85
CA THR A 716 -2.02 -20.22 -5.22
C THR A 716 -3.54 -20.02 -5.26
N PHE A 717 -4.28 -21.06 -5.65
CA PHE A 717 -5.73 -21.07 -5.86
C PHE A 717 -6.38 -22.19 -5.04
N ASN A 718 -7.70 -22.09 -4.89
CA ASN A 718 -8.52 -23.14 -4.25
C ASN A 718 -8.85 -24.31 -5.20
N CYS A 719 -8.51 -24.18 -6.49
CA CYS A 719 -8.77 -25.10 -7.61
C CYS A 719 -10.15 -25.78 -7.63
N GLY A 720 -11.20 -25.13 -7.13
CA GLY A 720 -12.56 -25.68 -7.11
C GLY A 720 -13.01 -26.19 -5.75
N ILE A 721 -12.18 -26.15 -4.71
CA ILE A 721 -12.52 -26.61 -3.35
C ILE A 721 -12.54 -25.43 -2.37
N GLY A 722 -13.70 -25.11 -1.81
CA GLY A 722 -13.88 -23.98 -0.89
C GLY A 722 -13.61 -24.32 0.59
N MET A 723 -13.90 -25.55 1.00
CA MET A 723 -13.71 -26.03 2.37
C MET A 723 -13.46 -27.53 2.38
N LEU A 724 -12.62 -27.97 3.32
CA LEU A 724 -12.40 -29.38 3.63
C LEU A 724 -13.00 -29.70 5.00
N ILE A 725 -13.43 -30.95 5.19
CA ILE A 725 -14.01 -31.47 6.42
C ILE A 725 -13.42 -32.85 6.66
N VAL A 726 -12.78 -33.06 7.81
CA VAL A 726 -12.23 -34.36 8.22
C VAL A 726 -13.24 -35.04 9.13
N THR A 727 -13.98 -36.01 8.61
CA THR A 727 -15.01 -36.71 9.39
C THR A 727 -14.56 -38.13 9.75
N LYS A 728 -15.31 -38.78 10.64
CA LYS A 728 -15.16 -40.21 10.91
C LYS A 728 -16.08 -41.00 9.97
N GLN A 729 -15.64 -42.19 9.55
CA GLN A 729 -16.38 -43.03 8.59
C GLN A 729 -17.85 -43.25 9.00
N GLN A 730 -18.12 -43.49 10.28
CA GLN A 730 -19.48 -43.71 10.81
C GLN A 730 -20.42 -42.48 10.66
N TRP A 731 -19.88 -41.28 10.49
CA TRP A 731 -20.66 -40.03 10.33
C TRP A 731 -20.70 -39.56 8.88
N LEU A 732 -19.94 -40.19 7.97
CA LEU A 732 -19.80 -39.76 6.59
C LEU A 732 -21.16 -39.73 5.86
N ALA A 733 -21.96 -40.79 5.97
CA ALA A 733 -23.28 -40.84 5.33
C ALA A 733 -24.22 -39.76 5.86
N SER A 734 -24.22 -39.51 7.18
CA SER A 734 -25.02 -38.43 7.78
C SER A 734 -24.55 -37.04 7.33
N LEU A 735 -23.24 -36.87 7.11
CA LEU A 735 -22.65 -35.62 6.64
C LEU A 735 -23.09 -35.34 5.19
N LEU A 736 -22.90 -36.32 4.30
CA LEU A 736 -23.26 -36.19 2.88
C LEU A 736 -24.77 -36.01 2.68
N ASN A 737 -25.61 -36.66 3.49
CA ASN A 737 -27.06 -36.47 3.44
C ASN A 737 -27.49 -35.05 3.85
N ARG A 738 -26.77 -34.40 4.76
CA ARG A 738 -27.05 -33.03 5.20
C ARG A 738 -26.41 -31.98 4.29
N LEU A 739 -25.39 -32.38 3.53
CA LEU A 739 -24.60 -31.56 2.62
C LEU A 739 -24.51 -32.26 1.26
N PRO A 740 -25.60 -32.23 0.46
CA PRO A 740 -25.66 -32.97 -0.81
C PRO A 740 -24.63 -32.49 -1.84
N GLU A 741 -24.12 -31.26 -1.71
CA GLU A 741 -23.03 -30.71 -2.52
C GLU A 741 -21.62 -31.14 -2.08
N ALA A 742 -21.51 -31.88 -0.97
CA ALA A 742 -20.24 -32.39 -0.46
C ALA A 742 -19.89 -33.74 -1.07
N PHE A 743 -18.60 -34.02 -1.23
CA PHE A 743 -18.11 -35.29 -1.76
C PHE A 743 -16.77 -35.66 -1.14
N VAL A 744 -16.45 -36.96 -1.15
CA VAL A 744 -15.16 -37.44 -0.61
C VAL A 744 -14.06 -37.12 -1.61
N VAL A 745 -12.99 -36.48 -1.13
CA VAL A 745 -11.84 -36.07 -1.95
C VAL A 745 -10.57 -36.85 -1.60
N GLY A 746 -10.57 -37.56 -0.47
CA GLY A 746 -9.45 -38.37 -0.03
C GLY A 746 -9.56 -38.76 1.44
N GLU A 747 -8.42 -39.02 2.07
CA GLU A 747 -8.34 -39.51 3.45
C GLU A 747 -7.07 -39.05 4.16
N LEU A 748 -7.09 -39.08 5.49
CA LEU A 748 -5.90 -38.89 6.31
C LEU A 748 -5.00 -40.12 6.27
N VAL A 749 -3.69 -39.91 6.38
CA VAL A 749 -2.70 -41.00 6.41
C VAL A 749 -1.63 -40.81 7.46
N ALA A 750 -1.02 -41.91 7.87
CA ALA A 750 0.04 -41.96 8.89
C ALA A 750 1.40 -41.39 8.43
N LYS A 751 1.43 -40.67 7.30
CA LYS A 751 2.63 -40.03 6.74
C LYS A 751 2.43 -38.52 6.71
N PRO A 752 3.28 -37.72 7.35
CA PRO A 752 3.18 -36.26 7.33
C PRO A 752 3.25 -35.67 5.92
N GLY A 753 2.52 -34.57 5.71
CA GLY A 753 2.47 -33.84 4.44
C GLY A 753 1.17 -34.03 3.68
N VAL A 754 0.98 -33.25 2.61
CA VAL A 754 -0.20 -33.34 1.73
C VAL A 754 0.25 -33.82 0.37
N ASN A 755 -0.23 -35.00 -0.01
CA ASN A 755 0.09 -35.64 -1.27
C ASN A 755 -1.10 -35.48 -2.22
N LEU A 756 -0.86 -34.83 -3.36
CA LEU A 756 -1.85 -34.66 -4.41
C LEU A 756 -1.66 -35.78 -5.44
N ILE A 757 -2.73 -36.45 -5.83
CA ILE A 757 -2.71 -37.55 -6.78
C ILE A 757 -3.69 -37.23 -7.91
N GLY A 758 -3.28 -37.44 -9.17
CA GLY A 758 -4.06 -37.08 -10.37
C GLY A 758 -3.84 -35.63 -10.80
N GLN A 759 -3.90 -35.34 -12.11
CA GLN A 759 -3.65 -34.03 -12.73
C GLN A 759 -2.21 -33.45 -12.74
N ASP A 760 -1.19 -34.21 -12.38
CA ASP A 760 0.16 -33.91 -12.89
C ASP A 760 0.31 -34.38 -14.34
N SER A 761 1.07 -33.61 -15.13
CA SER A 761 1.70 -33.95 -16.44
C SER A 761 1.17 -33.38 -17.75
N VAL A 762 0.26 -32.41 -17.79
CA VAL A 762 -0.04 -31.75 -19.08
C VAL A 762 -0.07 -30.24 -18.94
N SER A 763 1.12 -29.64 -19.08
CA SER A 763 1.16 -28.29 -19.63
C SER A 763 0.65 -28.37 -21.08
N PRO A 764 -0.25 -27.50 -21.53
CA PRO A 764 -0.61 -27.37 -22.95
C PRO A 764 0.57 -26.91 -23.82
N LEU A 765 1.66 -26.42 -23.20
CA LEU A 765 2.97 -26.20 -23.83
C LEU A 765 3.89 -27.43 -23.79
N ALA A 766 3.52 -28.50 -23.07
CA ALA A 766 4.27 -29.74 -23.11
C ALA A 766 4.13 -30.36 -24.51
N THR A 767 5.22 -30.91 -25.06
CA THR A 767 5.14 -31.73 -26.28
C THR A 767 4.58 -33.11 -25.91
N MET A 768 4.01 -33.83 -26.87
CA MET A 768 3.49 -35.18 -26.63
C MET A 768 4.54 -36.15 -26.02
N GLU A 769 5.82 -35.89 -26.27
CA GLU A 769 6.97 -36.60 -25.70
C GLU A 769 7.02 -36.48 -24.16
N TYR A 770 6.53 -35.38 -23.60
CA TYR A 770 6.43 -35.16 -22.15
C TYR A 770 5.37 -36.06 -21.52
N ALA A 771 4.23 -36.21 -22.19
CA ALA A 771 3.11 -37.00 -21.67
C ALA A 771 3.52 -38.46 -21.46
N LEU A 772 4.32 -39.03 -22.38
CA LEU A 772 4.85 -40.39 -22.26
C LEU A 772 5.89 -40.54 -21.14
N LEU A 773 6.80 -39.57 -20.99
CA LEU A 773 7.81 -39.59 -19.93
C LEU A 773 7.19 -39.42 -18.53
N ASP A 774 6.23 -38.52 -18.40
CA ASP A 774 5.58 -38.24 -17.13
C ASP A 774 4.61 -39.37 -16.75
N TYR A 775 3.86 -39.94 -17.70
CA TYR A 775 3.02 -41.12 -17.46
C TYR A 775 3.85 -42.33 -16.97
N SER A 776 5.02 -42.55 -17.58
CA SER A 776 5.95 -43.60 -17.14
C SER A 776 6.46 -43.38 -15.72
N ARG A 777 6.75 -42.13 -15.34
CA ARG A 777 7.16 -41.77 -13.97
C ARG A 777 6.03 -41.91 -12.96
N GLN A 778 4.80 -41.52 -13.33
CA GLN A 778 3.63 -41.59 -12.45
C GLN A 778 3.29 -43.03 -12.05
N LEU A 779 3.32 -43.95 -13.02
CA LEU A 779 3.08 -45.36 -12.74
C LEU A 779 4.30 -46.06 -12.10
N GLY A 780 5.49 -45.49 -12.23
CA GLY A 780 6.71 -46.03 -11.63
C GLY A 780 6.95 -47.48 -12.04
N PRO A 781 7.15 -48.43 -11.10
CA PRO A 781 7.35 -49.84 -11.40
C PRO A 781 6.17 -50.50 -12.13
N SER A 782 4.96 -49.94 -12.02
CA SER A 782 3.74 -50.46 -12.64
C SER A 782 3.58 -50.00 -14.10
N CYS A 783 4.48 -49.16 -14.62
CA CYS A 783 4.42 -48.74 -16.01
C CYS A 783 4.81 -49.93 -16.93
N PRO A 784 3.97 -50.28 -17.92
CA PRO A 784 4.23 -51.42 -18.81
C PRO A 784 5.28 -51.14 -19.88
N TYR A 785 5.79 -49.91 -19.95
CA TYR A 785 6.85 -49.53 -20.87
C TYR A 785 7.92 -48.70 -20.15
N ARG A 786 9.13 -48.74 -20.72
CA ARG A 786 10.22 -47.84 -20.37
C ARG A 786 10.61 -47.05 -21.60
N VAL A 787 10.74 -45.74 -21.47
CA VAL A 787 11.25 -44.90 -22.58
C VAL A 787 12.75 -45.18 -22.75
N ALA A 788 13.10 -45.91 -23.80
CA ALA A 788 14.48 -46.34 -24.07
C ALA A 788 15.32 -45.27 -24.80
N LEU A 789 14.68 -44.43 -25.61
CA LEU A 789 15.34 -43.44 -26.45
C LEU A 789 14.33 -42.37 -26.90
N VAL A 790 14.76 -41.10 -26.91
CA VAL A 790 14.02 -39.99 -27.54
C VAL A 790 14.81 -39.46 -28.74
N ILE A 791 14.18 -39.41 -29.91
CA ILE A 791 14.77 -38.94 -31.17
C ILE A 791 14.01 -37.71 -31.65
N SER A 792 14.73 -36.68 -32.07
CA SER A 792 14.15 -35.55 -32.79
C SER A 792 15.01 -35.18 -33.98
N ASN A 793 14.40 -34.61 -35.03
CA ASN A 793 15.14 -33.96 -36.12
C ASN A 793 15.47 -32.50 -35.82
N VAL A 794 15.07 -31.99 -34.66
CA VAL A 794 15.34 -30.62 -34.20
C VAL A 794 16.24 -30.70 -32.98
N ALA A 795 17.48 -30.23 -33.11
CA ALA A 795 18.48 -30.30 -32.03
C ALA A 795 18.08 -29.54 -30.76
N THR A 796 17.26 -28.50 -30.91
CA THR A 796 16.77 -27.64 -29.81
C THR A 796 15.42 -28.11 -29.23
N ALA A 797 14.91 -29.26 -29.66
CA ALA A 797 13.63 -29.78 -29.18
C ALA A 797 13.65 -29.94 -27.65
N GLN A 798 12.65 -29.37 -26.97
CA GLN A 798 12.59 -29.40 -25.51
C GLN A 798 12.43 -30.84 -24.98
N GLY A 799 11.83 -31.75 -25.75
CA GLY A 799 11.77 -33.18 -25.43
C GLY A 799 13.14 -33.82 -25.24
N LEU A 800 14.14 -33.43 -26.03
CA LEU A 800 15.52 -33.90 -25.86
C LEU A 800 16.16 -33.38 -24.56
N GLN A 801 15.95 -32.12 -24.23
CA GLN A 801 16.49 -31.53 -22.99
C GLN A 801 15.94 -32.22 -21.74
N ARG A 802 14.63 -32.52 -21.73
CA ARG A 802 13.99 -33.17 -20.59
C ARG A 802 14.30 -34.67 -20.51
N ALA A 803 14.37 -35.37 -21.63
CA ALA A 803 14.85 -36.75 -21.67
C ALA A 803 16.27 -36.86 -21.11
N THR A 804 17.16 -35.92 -21.48
CA THR A 804 18.52 -35.85 -20.93
C THR A 804 18.51 -35.63 -19.40
N LYS A 805 17.69 -34.70 -18.90
CA LYS A 805 17.49 -34.51 -17.45
C LYS A 805 16.89 -35.73 -16.75
N ALA A 806 16.12 -36.55 -17.48
CA ALA A 806 15.52 -37.78 -17.00
C ALA A 806 16.46 -38.98 -17.02
N GLY A 807 17.70 -38.82 -17.52
CA GLY A 807 18.63 -39.94 -17.73
C GLY A 807 18.23 -40.86 -18.89
N VAL A 808 17.35 -40.42 -19.78
CA VAL A 808 16.93 -41.16 -20.98
C VAL A 808 17.85 -40.78 -22.14
N PRO A 809 18.43 -41.76 -22.86
CA PRO A 809 19.26 -41.50 -24.04
C PRO A 809 18.53 -40.65 -25.10
N THR A 810 19.24 -39.71 -25.71
CA THR A 810 18.71 -38.83 -26.74
C THR A 810 19.54 -38.89 -28.02
N SER A 811 18.93 -38.61 -29.17
CA SER A 811 19.63 -38.50 -30.46
C SER A 811 18.98 -37.47 -31.36
N VAL A 812 19.79 -36.73 -32.11
CA VAL A 812 19.32 -35.85 -33.18
C VAL A 812 19.56 -36.55 -34.50
N LEU A 813 18.50 -36.90 -35.24
CA LEU A 813 18.59 -37.61 -36.51
C LEU A 813 17.89 -36.85 -37.62
N SER A 814 18.50 -36.83 -38.80
CA SER A 814 17.83 -36.34 -40.00
C SER A 814 16.61 -37.20 -40.29
N HIS A 815 15.52 -36.58 -40.75
CA HIS A 815 14.30 -37.26 -41.20
C HIS A 815 14.50 -38.17 -42.43
N LYS A 816 15.74 -38.30 -42.94
CA LYS A 816 16.14 -39.20 -44.02
C LYS A 816 16.94 -40.41 -43.52
N ASP A 817 17.41 -40.40 -42.26
CA ASP A 817 18.35 -41.37 -41.70
C ASP A 817 17.76 -42.10 -40.47
N TYR A 818 16.65 -42.84 -40.65
CA TYR A 818 16.01 -43.61 -39.57
C TYR A 818 16.69 -44.97 -39.28
N ARG A 819 18.02 -45.02 -39.26
CA ARG A 819 18.75 -46.23 -38.83
C ARG A 819 18.70 -46.34 -37.30
N VAL A 820 17.52 -46.61 -36.76
CA VAL A 820 17.30 -46.94 -35.33
C VAL A 820 17.77 -48.38 -35.03
N ALA A 821 18.19 -49.12 -36.06
CA ALA A 821 18.71 -50.48 -36.00
C ALA A 821 19.95 -50.55 -35.10
N GLY A 822 19.81 -51.18 -33.93
CA GLY A 822 20.89 -51.43 -32.97
C GLY A 822 20.52 -51.22 -31.51
N ARG A 823 19.35 -50.64 -31.20
CA ARG A 823 18.83 -50.51 -29.84
C ARG A 823 17.61 -51.39 -29.67
N SER A 824 17.49 -52.08 -28.53
CA SER A 824 16.42 -53.03 -28.18
C SER A 824 15.06 -52.35 -27.97
N VAL A 825 14.52 -51.72 -29.03
CA VAL A 825 13.24 -51.02 -29.04
C VAL A 825 12.14 -51.95 -29.55
N GLN A 826 11.05 -52.05 -28.79
CA GLN A 826 9.92 -52.94 -29.11
C GLN A 826 8.74 -52.20 -29.73
N LEU A 827 8.57 -50.91 -29.47
CA LEU A 827 7.44 -50.08 -29.90
C LEU A 827 7.94 -48.67 -30.22
N VAL A 828 7.42 -48.06 -31.30
CA VAL A 828 7.71 -46.67 -31.69
C VAL A 828 6.47 -45.82 -31.49
N ALA A 829 6.57 -44.78 -30.67
CA ALA A 829 5.51 -43.80 -30.45
C ALA A 829 5.88 -42.48 -31.12
N MET A 830 5.10 -42.05 -32.11
CA MET A 830 5.28 -40.78 -32.79
C MET A 830 4.53 -39.67 -32.07
N ALA A 831 5.28 -38.73 -31.50
CA ALA A 831 4.77 -37.71 -30.60
C ALA A 831 4.88 -36.33 -31.26
N GLY A 832 3.89 -35.94 -32.08
CA GLY A 832 3.89 -34.65 -32.79
C GLY A 832 4.81 -34.62 -34.02
N PHE A 833 4.95 -35.76 -34.71
CA PHE A 833 5.82 -35.90 -35.86
C PHE A 833 5.11 -35.49 -37.16
N MET A 834 5.21 -34.21 -37.53
CA MET A 834 4.53 -33.61 -38.70
C MET A 834 5.16 -33.98 -40.05
N ARG A 835 5.51 -35.26 -40.26
CA ARG A 835 6.14 -35.77 -41.49
C ARG A 835 5.62 -37.17 -41.81
N ILE A 836 5.48 -37.44 -43.11
CA ILE A 836 5.20 -38.79 -43.60
C ILE A 836 6.43 -39.66 -43.35
N VAL A 837 6.23 -40.75 -42.64
CA VAL A 837 7.27 -41.72 -42.31
C VAL A 837 7.65 -42.51 -43.56
N THR A 838 8.96 -42.72 -43.77
CA THR A 838 9.46 -43.56 -44.86
C THR A 838 9.16 -45.04 -44.60
N ARG A 839 8.90 -45.83 -45.65
CA ARG A 839 8.72 -47.30 -45.56
C ARG A 839 9.79 -48.01 -44.71
N VAL A 840 11.03 -47.52 -44.75
CA VAL A 840 12.16 -48.01 -43.94
C VAL A 840 11.83 -48.16 -42.44
N LEU A 841 11.07 -47.24 -41.83
CA LEU A 841 10.71 -47.34 -40.42
C LEU A 841 9.55 -48.32 -40.19
N LEU A 842 8.56 -48.34 -41.08
CA LEU A 842 7.42 -49.24 -41.01
C LEU A 842 7.83 -50.70 -41.22
N ASP A 843 8.77 -50.94 -42.13
CA ASP A 843 9.34 -52.25 -42.41
C ASP A 843 10.21 -52.75 -41.25
N ALA A 844 10.89 -51.84 -40.53
CA ALA A 844 11.68 -52.18 -39.33
C ALA A 844 10.80 -52.44 -38.09
N PHE A 845 9.61 -51.83 -38.01
CA PHE A 845 8.67 -51.95 -36.90
C PHE A 845 7.26 -52.31 -37.37
N PRO A 846 7.07 -53.46 -38.06
CA PRO A 846 5.78 -53.81 -38.65
C PRO A 846 4.72 -53.97 -37.56
N GLY A 847 3.61 -53.22 -37.68
CA GLY A 847 2.51 -53.22 -36.70
C GLY A 847 2.89 -52.67 -35.31
N ARG A 848 4.03 -51.98 -35.18
CA ARG A 848 4.58 -51.51 -33.90
C ARG A 848 4.93 -50.02 -33.90
N VAL A 849 4.27 -49.24 -34.76
CA VAL A 849 4.39 -47.78 -34.81
C VAL A 849 3.02 -47.19 -34.50
N LEU A 850 2.96 -46.30 -33.51
CA LEU A 850 1.76 -45.60 -33.07
C LEU A 850 1.86 -44.11 -33.33
N ASN A 851 0.74 -43.48 -33.63
CA ASN A 851 0.59 -42.03 -33.76
C ASN A 851 -0.67 -41.53 -33.07
N THR A 852 -0.70 -40.23 -32.76
CA THR A 852 -1.92 -39.51 -32.43
C THR A 852 -2.31 -38.58 -33.58
N HIS A 853 -3.61 -38.47 -33.85
CA HIS A 853 -4.17 -37.55 -34.82
C HIS A 853 -5.22 -36.65 -34.17
N PRO A 854 -5.22 -35.33 -34.42
CA PRO A 854 -6.05 -34.38 -33.69
C PRO A 854 -7.48 -34.23 -34.26
N SER A 855 -8.08 -35.35 -34.67
CA SER A 855 -9.51 -35.50 -34.97
C SER A 855 -10.00 -36.92 -34.68
N LEU A 856 -11.30 -37.17 -34.82
CA LEU A 856 -11.86 -38.52 -34.81
C LEU A 856 -11.73 -39.16 -36.20
N LEU A 857 -10.66 -39.93 -36.41
CA LEU A 857 -10.49 -40.70 -37.65
C LEU A 857 -11.64 -41.69 -37.84
N PRO A 858 -12.08 -41.94 -39.09
CA PRO A 858 -11.48 -41.49 -40.35
C PRO A 858 -11.85 -40.06 -40.79
N ALA A 859 -12.58 -39.28 -39.99
CA ALA A 859 -12.97 -37.92 -40.35
C ALA A 859 -11.79 -36.93 -40.19
N PHE A 860 -11.67 -35.99 -41.14
CA PHE A 860 -10.68 -34.90 -41.11
C PHE A 860 -9.22 -35.38 -41.04
N LYS A 861 -8.79 -36.24 -41.98
CA LYS A 861 -7.39 -36.68 -42.15
C LYS A 861 -6.47 -35.51 -42.55
N GLY A 862 -5.17 -35.63 -42.27
CA GLY A 862 -4.15 -34.72 -42.77
C GLY A 862 -3.83 -33.53 -41.85
N ALA A 863 -2.96 -32.64 -42.32
CA ALA A 863 -2.26 -31.66 -41.48
C ALA A 863 -3.13 -30.51 -40.94
N HIS A 864 -4.35 -30.31 -41.46
CA HIS A 864 -5.22 -29.18 -41.14
C HIS A 864 -6.54 -29.59 -40.48
N ALA A 865 -6.53 -30.72 -39.76
CA ALA A 865 -7.73 -31.33 -39.18
C ALA A 865 -8.60 -30.36 -38.37
N HIS A 866 -8.03 -29.48 -37.55
CA HIS A 866 -8.82 -28.50 -36.78
C HIS A 866 -9.53 -27.47 -37.66
N ARG A 867 -8.86 -26.99 -38.71
CA ARG A 867 -9.46 -26.06 -39.68
C ARG A 867 -10.61 -26.72 -40.42
N ASP A 868 -10.43 -27.95 -40.87
CA ASP A 868 -11.44 -28.68 -41.61
C ASP A 868 -12.65 -29.02 -40.72
N VAL A 869 -12.41 -29.36 -39.46
CA VAL A 869 -13.45 -29.54 -38.44
C VAL A 869 -14.27 -28.26 -38.27
N LEU A 870 -13.62 -27.11 -38.12
CA LEU A 870 -14.32 -25.82 -37.95
C LEU A 870 -15.10 -25.43 -39.22
N ALA A 871 -14.50 -25.61 -40.39
CA ALA A 871 -15.14 -25.32 -41.67
C ALA A 871 -16.37 -26.19 -41.93
N SER A 872 -16.37 -27.44 -41.45
CA SER A 872 -17.50 -28.35 -41.60
C SER A 872 -18.69 -28.05 -40.69
N GLY A 873 -18.49 -27.26 -39.63
CA GLY A 873 -19.54 -26.90 -38.67
C GLY A 873 -20.01 -28.02 -37.75
N VAL A 874 -19.31 -29.17 -37.72
CA VAL A 874 -19.62 -30.28 -36.81
C VAL A 874 -19.56 -29.84 -35.34
N ARG A 875 -20.33 -30.50 -34.47
CA ARG A 875 -20.40 -30.19 -33.03
C ARG A 875 -19.50 -31.06 -32.16
N VAL A 876 -18.90 -32.09 -32.74
CA VAL A 876 -18.01 -33.04 -32.05
C VAL A 876 -16.82 -33.34 -32.96
N THR A 877 -15.63 -33.26 -32.39
CA THR A 877 -14.36 -33.74 -32.93
C THR A 877 -13.68 -34.55 -31.84
N GLY A 878 -12.34 -34.65 -31.83
CA GLY A 878 -11.62 -35.39 -30.81
C GLY A 878 -10.16 -35.59 -31.17
N CYS A 879 -9.57 -36.63 -30.62
CA CYS A 879 -8.31 -37.18 -31.10
C CYS A 879 -8.36 -38.70 -31.20
N THR A 880 -7.46 -39.24 -32.01
CA THR A 880 -7.34 -40.66 -32.27
C THR A 880 -5.92 -41.13 -32.05
N ALA A 881 -5.71 -42.14 -31.20
CA ALA A 881 -4.48 -42.91 -31.18
C ALA A 881 -4.64 -44.13 -32.10
N HIS A 882 -3.74 -44.31 -33.06
CA HIS A 882 -3.84 -45.35 -34.07
C HIS A 882 -2.48 -45.94 -34.46
N PHE A 883 -2.49 -47.15 -35.03
CA PHE A 883 -1.32 -47.73 -35.66
C PHE A 883 -1.00 -46.99 -36.97
N VAL A 884 0.28 -46.86 -37.30
CA VAL A 884 0.73 -46.20 -38.53
C VAL A 884 0.84 -47.24 -39.64
N VAL A 885 0.20 -46.95 -40.77
CA VAL A 885 0.30 -47.69 -42.03
C VAL A 885 0.87 -46.76 -43.12
N PRO A 886 1.26 -47.27 -44.30
CA PRO A 886 1.81 -46.41 -45.36
C PRO A 886 0.86 -45.30 -45.83
N GLU A 887 -0.44 -45.52 -45.75
CA GLU A 887 -1.45 -44.50 -46.03
C GLU A 887 -1.63 -43.56 -44.83
N VAL A 888 -1.63 -42.26 -45.09
CA VAL A 888 -1.73 -41.20 -44.08
C VAL A 888 -3.05 -41.32 -43.30
N ASP A 889 -2.94 -41.36 -41.97
CA ASP A 889 -4.06 -41.40 -41.01
C ASP A 889 -5.12 -42.48 -41.30
N ALA A 890 -4.69 -43.62 -41.86
CA ALA A 890 -5.58 -44.70 -42.29
C ALA A 890 -5.42 -46.00 -41.48
N GLY A 891 -4.51 -46.01 -40.50
CA GLY A 891 -4.23 -47.25 -39.77
C GLY A 891 -5.25 -47.56 -38.69
N PRO A 892 -5.25 -48.81 -38.18
CA PRO A 892 -6.25 -49.25 -37.21
C PRO A 892 -6.24 -48.42 -35.92
N ILE A 893 -7.45 -48.02 -35.51
CA ILE A 893 -7.68 -47.19 -34.32
C ILE A 893 -7.44 -48.03 -33.06
N VAL A 894 -6.66 -47.48 -32.12
CA VAL A 894 -6.44 -48.06 -30.80
C VAL A 894 -7.43 -47.47 -29.81
N LEU A 895 -7.45 -46.15 -29.65
CA LEU A 895 -8.38 -45.41 -28.78
C LEU A 895 -8.78 -44.08 -29.42
N GLN A 896 -9.95 -43.57 -29.05
CA GLN A 896 -10.46 -42.26 -29.47
C GLN A 896 -11.07 -41.48 -28.31
N ALA A 897 -10.81 -40.18 -28.28
CA ALA A 897 -11.35 -39.25 -27.29
C ALA A 897 -12.22 -38.19 -27.96
N PRO A 898 -13.54 -38.14 -27.73
CA PRO A 898 -14.36 -37.07 -28.29
C PRO A 898 -14.12 -35.74 -27.55
N ALA A 899 -14.16 -34.65 -28.30
CA ALA A 899 -14.12 -33.27 -27.83
C ALA A 899 -15.29 -32.49 -28.46
N PRO A 900 -16.01 -31.66 -27.69
CA PRO A 900 -17.02 -30.79 -28.27
C PRO A 900 -16.36 -29.72 -29.15
N VAL A 901 -17.02 -29.34 -30.24
CA VAL A 901 -16.73 -28.13 -31.04
C VAL A 901 -17.78 -27.08 -30.67
N LEU A 902 -17.33 -25.98 -30.09
CA LEU A 902 -18.19 -24.96 -29.50
C LEU A 902 -18.40 -23.78 -30.47
N PRO A 903 -19.56 -23.09 -30.41
CA PRO A 903 -19.80 -21.90 -31.22
C PRO A 903 -18.73 -20.83 -30.98
N GLY A 904 -18.02 -20.41 -32.03
CA GLY A 904 -16.96 -19.40 -31.97
C GLY A 904 -15.57 -19.93 -31.62
N ASP A 905 -15.34 -21.25 -31.67
CA ASP A 905 -13.99 -21.81 -31.60
C ASP A 905 -13.11 -21.30 -32.76
N SER A 906 -11.88 -20.89 -32.46
CA SER A 906 -10.80 -20.73 -33.44
C SER A 906 -9.97 -22.02 -33.56
N GLU A 907 -9.13 -22.10 -34.59
CA GLU A 907 -8.24 -23.27 -34.83
C GLU A 907 -7.37 -23.55 -33.58
N GLU A 908 -6.85 -22.49 -32.96
CA GLU A 908 -6.01 -22.55 -31.77
C GLU A 908 -6.78 -23.02 -30.53
N ILE A 909 -8.00 -22.52 -30.32
CA ILE A 909 -8.83 -22.89 -29.16
C ILE A 909 -9.24 -24.36 -29.23
N LEU A 910 -9.58 -24.82 -30.43
CA LEU A 910 -9.92 -26.22 -30.66
C LEU A 910 -8.68 -27.11 -30.50
N GLN A 911 -7.53 -26.66 -31.01
CA GLN A 911 -6.25 -27.34 -30.88
C GLN A 911 -5.87 -27.55 -29.42
N ASP A 912 -5.91 -26.51 -28.58
CA ASP A 912 -5.55 -26.64 -27.17
C ASP A 912 -6.48 -27.63 -26.42
N ARG A 913 -7.78 -27.61 -26.74
CA ARG A 913 -8.75 -28.54 -26.16
C ARG A 913 -8.48 -29.98 -26.55
N VAL A 914 -8.21 -30.23 -27.83
CA VAL A 914 -7.91 -31.58 -28.35
C VAL A 914 -6.57 -32.06 -27.81
N LYS A 915 -5.55 -31.19 -27.74
CA LYS A 915 -4.21 -31.51 -27.24
C LYS A 915 -4.22 -32.03 -25.80
N LEU A 916 -5.10 -31.48 -24.94
CA LEU A 916 -5.29 -32.00 -23.58
C LEU A 916 -5.78 -33.45 -23.55
N LEU A 917 -6.63 -33.83 -24.51
CA LEU A 917 -7.11 -35.20 -24.66
C LEU A 917 -6.00 -36.08 -25.24
N GLU A 918 -5.28 -35.62 -26.25
CA GLU A 918 -4.18 -36.36 -26.86
C GLU A 918 -3.13 -36.77 -25.82
N HIS A 919 -2.78 -35.87 -24.90
CA HIS A 919 -1.79 -36.14 -23.87
C HIS A 919 -2.24 -37.18 -22.82
N ARG A 920 -3.54 -37.48 -22.75
CA ARG A 920 -4.06 -38.58 -21.90
C ARG A 920 -4.24 -39.86 -22.72
N LEU A 921 -4.81 -39.70 -23.91
CA LEU A 921 -5.15 -40.78 -24.82
C LEU A 921 -3.90 -41.53 -25.31
N PHE A 922 -2.88 -40.80 -25.73
CA PHE A 922 -1.73 -41.40 -26.41
C PHE A 922 -0.85 -42.24 -25.45
N PRO A 923 -0.50 -41.78 -24.23
CA PRO A 923 0.18 -42.65 -23.26
C PRO A 923 -0.63 -43.88 -22.86
N ALA A 924 -1.96 -43.76 -22.74
CA ALA A 924 -2.82 -44.90 -22.44
C ALA A 924 -2.84 -45.92 -23.59
N ALA A 925 -2.90 -45.46 -24.85
CA ALA A 925 -2.82 -46.33 -26.01
C ALA A 925 -1.46 -47.04 -26.11
N VAL A 926 -0.36 -46.31 -25.86
CA VAL A 926 1.00 -46.88 -25.80
C VAL A 926 1.09 -47.93 -24.68
N ALA A 927 0.51 -47.67 -23.51
CA ALA A 927 0.48 -48.60 -22.39
C ALA A 927 -0.31 -49.88 -22.70
N ALA A 928 -1.48 -49.75 -23.33
CA ALA A 928 -2.31 -50.90 -23.72
C ALA A 928 -1.58 -51.81 -24.72
N VAL A 929 -0.94 -51.22 -25.73
CA VAL A 929 -0.14 -51.99 -26.70
C VAL A 929 1.09 -52.61 -26.04
N ALA A 930 1.76 -51.89 -25.13
CA ALA A 930 2.92 -52.42 -24.40
C ALA A 930 2.58 -53.57 -23.45
N ARG A 931 1.39 -53.55 -22.81
CA ARG A 931 0.87 -54.67 -22.00
C ARG A 931 0.45 -55.88 -22.85
N GLY A 932 0.20 -55.67 -24.13
CA GLY A 932 -0.39 -56.68 -25.01
C GLY A 932 -1.92 -56.75 -24.92
N ASP A 933 -2.58 -55.76 -24.30
CA ASP A 933 -4.05 -55.66 -24.22
C ASP A 933 -4.67 -55.53 -25.61
N CYS A 934 -3.93 -54.94 -26.55
CA CYS A 934 -4.32 -54.83 -27.95
C CYS A 934 -3.12 -54.92 -28.90
N ARG A 935 -3.36 -55.42 -30.11
CA ARG A 935 -2.33 -55.62 -31.13
C ARG A 935 -2.82 -55.36 -32.54
N PHE A 936 -1.89 -54.99 -33.41
CA PHE A 936 -2.12 -54.90 -34.84
C PHE A 936 -2.23 -56.29 -35.47
N VAL A 937 -3.26 -56.51 -36.29
CA VAL A 937 -3.44 -57.72 -37.08
C VAL A 937 -3.64 -57.32 -38.54
N ALA A 938 -2.67 -57.69 -39.38
CA ALA A 938 -2.79 -57.54 -40.83
C ALA A 938 -3.76 -58.59 -41.39
N GLY A 939 -4.71 -58.18 -42.23
CA GLY A 939 -5.61 -59.13 -42.88
C GLY A 939 -6.72 -58.48 -43.72
N PRO A 940 -7.26 -59.19 -44.72
CA PRO A 940 -8.40 -58.70 -45.52
C PRO A 940 -9.71 -58.74 -44.70
N PRO A 941 -10.66 -57.79 -44.91
CA PRO A 941 -10.66 -56.73 -45.92
C PRO A 941 -9.90 -55.45 -45.53
N ALA A 942 -9.40 -55.35 -44.30
CA ALA A 942 -8.60 -54.22 -43.82
C ALA A 942 -7.84 -54.62 -42.53
N ASP A 943 -6.70 -53.98 -42.30
CA ASP A 943 -5.95 -54.11 -41.04
C ASP A 943 -6.83 -53.76 -39.83
N LYS A 944 -6.64 -54.44 -38.70
CA LYS A 944 -7.45 -54.23 -37.49
C LYS A 944 -6.60 -54.17 -36.23
N CYS A 945 -7.11 -53.42 -35.25
CA CYS A 945 -6.67 -53.50 -33.87
C CYS A 945 -7.54 -54.54 -33.16
N VAL A 946 -6.92 -55.58 -32.60
CA VAL A 946 -7.62 -56.64 -31.86
C VAL A 946 -7.28 -56.52 -30.38
N TRP A 947 -8.30 -56.33 -29.55
CA TRP A 947 -8.18 -56.32 -28.09
C TRP A 947 -8.35 -57.73 -27.52
N SER A 948 -7.60 -58.07 -26.47
CA SER A 948 -7.71 -59.35 -25.76
C SER A 948 -8.95 -59.46 -24.88
N CYS A 949 -9.55 -58.32 -24.52
CA CYS A 949 -10.80 -58.18 -23.77
C CYS A 949 -11.60 -57.00 -24.33
N GLU A 950 -12.79 -56.70 -23.80
CA GLU A 950 -13.48 -55.47 -24.19
C GLU A 950 -12.57 -54.25 -23.92
N PRO A 951 -12.44 -53.32 -24.89
CA PRO A 951 -11.66 -52.12 -24.69
C PRO A 951 -12.30 -51.31 -23.56
N PRO A 952 -11.53 -50.85 -22.57
CA PRO A 952 -12.09 -50.06 -21.48
C PRO A 952 -12.80 -48.82 -22.02
N SER A 953 -13.92 -48.47 -21.40
CA SER A 953 -14.62 -47.23 -21.72
C SER A 953 -13.69 -46.03 -21.49
N MET A 954 -13.93 -44.94 -22.21
CA MET A 954 -13.11 -43.75 -22.02
C MET A 954 -13.16 -43.23 -20.56
N ALA A 955 -14.28 -43.44 -19.87
CA ALA A 955 -14.42 -43.10 -18.46
C ALA A 955 -13.61 -44.00 -17.52
N GLU A 956 -13.30 -45.24 -17.92
CA GLU A 956 -12.42 -46.15 -17.17
C GLU A 956 -10.93 -45.87 -17.46
N PHE A 957 -10.61 -45.27 -18.61
CA PHE A 957 -9.25 -44.87 -18.97
C PHE A 957 -8.84 -43.49 -18.44
N MET A 958 -9.80 -42.55 -18.33
CA MET A 958 -9.59 -41.15 -17.88
C MET A 958 -9.67 -41.01 -16.38
#